data_AF-A0A955R9K0-F1
#
_entry.id   AF-A0A955R9K0-F1
#
_cell.length_a   1.000
_cell.length_b   1.000
_cell.length_c   1.000
_cell.angle_alpha   90.00
_cell.angle_beta   90.00
_cell.angle_gamma   90.00
#
_symmetry.space_group_name_H-M   'P 1'
#
loop_
_entity.id
_entity.type
_entity.pdbx_description
1 polymer ?
#
loop_
_entity_poly.entity_id
_entity_poly.type
_entity_poly.pdbx_seq_one_letter_code
_entity_poly.pdbx_strand_id
1 'polypeptide(L)'
;MSLLMSWLAIASAEPPERPEVRAEPYDTAVELIEDLFLQPELIDPHRLLVASGRELEQRIPWLFVRETAQGMEVLHGADDVVVTLPWPGMDTLPATLARLSASVEASGYELDGVEPRLAVLVGLAEGLDRFSRVLADERLDRFNARLSGTQVGIGAAFQHRSEELVITAVTPGGPAHQSGLRAGDVLLRIDGRSTVGMPTSEVTRRVSGVAGTQVRLQVRRLDQELGIGVTRAEVVIPNVTSRVLEGSVGYLAIDHVSQRTVQNVQAALRELQAQQAVHHGLVLDLRGNTGGSMKESAWAADLFVHEGELLRTVGKDGGAVQNLQAEMTARDDGNEVEAPIVILVDERTASGAEILAGALLELDRAAIVGRRTYGKGTVQKIYDLDRDVRLKLTVARYLLANGRSISDGGIVPDVTAGRVIPLESGMWYRGFDPSNVGTAWPAALPEIVGSGLDDVPLELARRAVLATRGPARRDVLAAVTAVSETLGAEQDEAMAALLADRGLSWERAPEDSPTTAPTVRVELAAERLTGGRHELRVSMTNDEPVPLYRAQVELACRSAGWWDGVVVPLGRIEPGETAQGVALVDVPRGVEPRVDAATAQVRADRRPLVSLGEQLVPSASQPAPTMRLSLRVEPDPEGAVGPHGHPVRHVAVTVQDLDREALTGVEVHLGYPDSDAVELLDWGVRVPRLAGRSEKRVLLDLEVGPGAPAAVPLSVRVEDDDHGELLDWPVTLPLDGSTVVLQAPTLEIGPVPTRMAPGRLPISLTAIDDHGVQDVVVTVNGRKIAWSQGGGNRAELLPAVEVRTGENRVVTTVHDDQGLTTRRTVVVFGDGPETVSAEP
;
A
#
# COMPACT_ATOMS: atom_id res chain seq x y z
N MET A 1 -7.82 -62.61 -6.14
CA MET A 1 -8.70 -62.25 -5.00
C MET A 1 -7.92 -61.64 -3.82
N SER A 2 -6.78 -60.98 -4.03
CA SER A 2 -5.96 -60.34 -2.98
C SER A 2 -5.50 -58.92 -3.33
N LEU A 3 -6.09 -58.29 -4.36
CA LEU A 3 -5.71 -56.95 -4.84
C LEU A 3 -6.87 -55.94 -4.81
N LEU A 4 -8.06 -56.33 -4.33
CA LEU A 4 -9.22 -55.43 -4.20
C LEU A 4 -9.49 -54.95 -2.75
N MET A 5 -8.72 -55.41 -1.76
CA MET A 5 -8.89 -55.06 -0.34
C MET A 5 -7.98 -53.90 0.14
N SER A 6 -7.02 -53.46 -0.67
CA SER A 6 -6.05 -52.41 -0.28
C SER A 6 -6.48 -50.98 -0.67
N TRP A 7 -7.58 -50.82 -1.41
CA TRP A 7 -8.12 -49.51 -1.82
C TRP A 7 -9.34 -49.04 -1.00
N LEU A 8 -9.85 -49.88 -0.09
CA LEU A 8 -10.99 -49.55 0.78
C LEU A 8 -10.62 -49.23 2.22
N ALA A 9 -9.32 -49.11 2.54
CA ALA A 9 -8.81 -48.78 3.89
C ALA A 9 -8.22 -47.36 4.03
N ILE A 10 -8.37 -46.50 3.01
CA ILE A 10 -7.90 -45.09 3.04
C ILE A 10 -9.08 -44.09 3.09
N ALA A 11 -10.33 -44.56 3.10
CA ALA A 11 -11.53 -43.71 2.99
C ALA A 11 -12.41 -43.66 4.26
N SER A 12 -11.89 -43.99 5.45
CA SER A 12 -12.65 -43.82 6.71
C SER A 12 -11.78 -43.42 7.91
N ALA A 13 -10.79 -42.56 7.69
CA ALA A 13 -10.28 -41.78 8.80
C ALA A 13 -11.34 -40.72 9.10
N GLU A 14 -12.12 -40.92 10.16
CA GLU A 14 -12.76 -39.81 10.85
C GLU A 14 -11.71 -38.68 10.99
N PRO A 15 -12.10 -37.41 10.79
CA PRO A 15 -11.17 -36.31 10.99
C PRO A 15 -10.54 -36.52 12.38
N PRO A 16 -9.20 -36.39 12.53
CA PRO A 16 -8.62 -36.52 13.86
C PRO A 16 -9.43 -35.63 14.78
N GLU A 17 -9.97 -36.18 15.87
CA GLU A 17 -10.54 -35.37 16.94
C GLU A 17 -9.49 -34.29 17.20
N ARG A 18 -9.85 -33.05 16.87
CA ARG A 18 -8.94 -31.93 17.05
C ARG A 18 -8.53 -31.99 18.51
N PRO A 19 -7.22 -32.03 18.82
CA PRO A 19 -6.81 -32.07 20.21
C PRO A 19 -7.51 -30.93 20.96
N GLU A 20 -8.09 -31.22 22.12
CA GLU A 20 -8.58 -30.18 23.04
C GLU A 20 -7.50 -29.10 23.12
N VAL A 21 -7.82 -27.88 22.67
CA VAL A 21 -6.92 -26.74 22.74
C VAL A 21 -6.68 -26.46 24.23
N ARG A 22 -5.55 -26.95 24.73
CA ARG A 22 -5.03 -26.69 26.07
C ARG A 22 -3.67 -26.00 25.95
N ALA A 23 -3.72 -24.75 25.53
CA ALA A 23 -2.75 -23.69 25.81
C ALA A 23 -3.45 -22.36 25.51
N GLU A 24 -3.40 -21.37 26.41
CA GLU A 24 -3.86 -20.02 26.07
C GLU A 24 -2.93 -19.48 24.97
N PRO A 25 -3.42 -18.84 23.89
CA PRO A 25 -2.59 -18.34 22.79
C PRO A 25 -1.43 -17.45 23.22
N TYR A 26 -1.55 -16.78 24.37
CA TYR A 26 -0.47 -16.01 24.95
C TYR A 26 0.70 -16.87 25.41
N ASP A 27 0.45 -18.04 26.03
CA ASP A 27 1.52 -18.96 26.43
C ASP A 27 2.28 -19.43 25.20
N THR A 28 1.56 -19.92 24.19
CA THR A 28 2.14 -20.38 22.93
C THR A 28 2.89 -19.26 22.20
N ALA A 29 2.32 -18.06 22.13
CA ALA A 29 2.98 -16.94 21.47
C ALA A 29 4.29 -16.54 22.17
N VAL A 30 4.27 -16.42 23.51
CA VAL A 30 5.45 -16.03 24.30
C VAL A 30 6.53 -17.11 24.25
N GLU A 31 6.18 -18.39 24.35
CA GLU A 31 7.11 -19.53 24.21
C GLU A 31 7.80 -19.49 22.84
N LEU A 32 7.03 -19.33 21.76
CA LEU A 32 7.59 -19.23 20.41
C LEU A 32 8.52 -18.01 20.24
N ILE A 33 8.17 -16.88 20.84
CA ILE A 33 8.99 -15.66 20.81
C ILE A 33 10.32 -15.91 21.52
N GLU A 34 10.29 -16.42 22.75
CA GLU A 34 11.49 -16.68 23.54
C GLU A 34 12.42 -17.67 22.85
N ASP A 35 11.85 -18.76 22.32
CA ASP A 35 12.62 -19.85 21.77
C ASP A 35 13.13 -19.57 20.36
N LEU A 36 12.34 -18.90 19.51
CA LEU A 36 12.59 -18.90 18.07
C LEU A 36 12.84 -17.52 17.48
N PHE A 37 12.54 -16.42 18.18
CA PHE A 37 12.74 -15.09 17.62
C PHE A 37 14.21 -14.81 17.32
N LEU A 38 14.48 -14.26 16.13
CA LEU A 38 15.83 -14.10 15.58
C LEU A 38 16.73 -13.16 16.41
N GLN A 39 16.15 -12.13 17.02
CA GLN A 39 16.88 -11.06 17.72
C GLN A 39 16.51 -11.06 19.20
N PRO A 40 17.06 -11.99 20.01
CA PRO A 40 16.71 -12.11 21.43
C PRO A 40 16.97 -10.82 22.22
N GLU A 41 17.90 -9.97 21.77
CA GLU A 41 18.20 -8.66 22.36
C GLU A 41 17.06 -7.64 22.26
N LEU A 42 16.08 -7.86 21.37
CA LEU A 42 14.89 -7.02 21.26
C LEU A 42 13.72 -7.53 22.11
N ILE A 43 13.85 -8.70 22.74
CA ILE A 43 12.82 -9.25 23.63
C ILE A 43 12.91 -8.53 24.98
N ASP A 44 11.99 -7.61 25.21
CA ASP A 44 11.80 -6.94 26.49
C ASP A 44 10.34 -7.10 26.91
N PRO A 45 10.04 -7.89 27.96
CA PRO A 45 8.66 -8.15 28.37
C PRO A 45 7.90 -6.87 28.79
N HIS A 46 8.59 -5.83 29.25
CA HIS A 46 7.95 -4.55 29.56
C HIS A 46 7.52 -3.85 28.27
N ARG A 47 8.43 -3.78 27.29
CA ARG A 47 8.13 -3.21 25.98
C ARG A 47 7.01 -3.96 25.26
N LEU A 48 7.00 -5.28 25.34
CA LEU A 48 5.97 -6.13 24.73
C LEU A 48 4.59 -5.91 25.39
N LEU A 49 4.54 -5.78 26.72
CA LEU A 49 3.31 -5.41 27.43
C LEU A 49 2.82 -4.03 27.01
N VAL A 50 3.72 -3.04 26.97
CA VAL A 50 3.37 -1.67 26.56
C VAL A 50 2.90 -1.61 25.11
N ALA A 51 3.54 -2.33 24.18
CA ALA A 51 3.09 -2.43 22.79
C ALA A 51 1.69 -3.05 22.69
N SER A 52 1.41 -4.10 23.48
CA SER A 52 0.09 -4.74 23.57
C SER A 52 -0.99 -3.80 24.09
N GLY A 53 -0.68 -3.02 25.14
CA GLY A 53 -1.57 -1.99 25.65
C GLY A 53 -1.79 -0.86 24.66
N ARG A 54 -0.74 -0.41 23.97
CA ARG A 54 -0.83 0.70 23.00
C ARG A 54 -1.64 0.32 21.76
N GLU A 55 -1.63 -0.96 21.36
CA GLU A 55 -2.51 -1.45 20.30
C GLU A 55 -3.98 -1.35 20.69
N LEU A 56 -4.32 -1.61 21.97
CA LEU A 56 -5.66 -1.35 22.49
C LEU A 56 -5.97 0.15 22.55
N GLU A 57 -5.03 0.99 23.04
CA GLU A 57 -5.18 2.45 23.10
C GLU A 57 -5.42 3.05 21.71
N GLN A 58 -4.80 2.51 20.67
CA GLN A 58 -5.01 2.96 19.30
C GLN A 58 -6.40 2.60 18.76
N ARG A 59 -6.97 1.46 19.17
CA ARG A 59 -8.23 0.93 18.63
C ARG A 59 -9.47 1.34 19.43
N ILE A 60 -9.33 1.57 20.73
CA ILE A 60 -10.44 1.87 21.65
C ILE A 60 -10.38 3.37 22.03
N PRO A 61 -11.36 4.21 21.66
CA PRO A 61 -11.31 5.66 21.83
C PRO A 61 -11.03 6.15 23.25
N TRP A 62 -11.70 5.58 24.26
CA TRP A 62 -11.58 6.01 25.66
C TRP A 62 -10.32 5.51 26.36
N LEU A 63 -9.64 4.48 25.83
CA LEU A 63 -8.59 3.77 26.54
C LEU A 63 -7.25 4.53 26.48
N PHE A 64 -6.58 4.67 27.63
CA PHE A 64 -5.22 5.21 27.73
C PHE A 64 -4.28 4.22 28.41
N VAL A 65 -3.01 4.27 28.00
CA VAL A 65 -1.93 3.51 28.63
C VAL A 65 -0.95 4.45 29.31
N ARG A 66 -0.74 4.23 30.62
CA ARG A 66 0.23 4.99 31.42
C ARG A 66 1.27 4.06 32.02
N GLU A 67 2.53 4.36 31.73
CA GLU A 67 3.67 3.69 32.37
C GLU A 67 3.93 4.33 33.73
N THR A 68 4.12 3.50 34.75
CA THR A 68 4.43 3.91 36.14
C THR A 68 5.74 3.28 36.60
N ALA A 69 6.25 3.68 37.76
CA ALA A 69 7.44 3.07 38.33
C ALA A 69 7.29 1.56 38.62
N GLN A 70 6.06 1.07 38.83
CA GLN A 70 5.79 -0.31 39.30
C GLN A 70 5.11 -1.20 38.24
N GLY A 71 4.68 -0.63 37.12
CA GLY A 71 3.90 -1.34 36.11
C GLY A 71 3.25 -0.41 35.10
N MET A 72 2.29 -0.97 34.38
CA MET A 72 1.44 -0.28 33.42
C MET A 72 0.02 -0.14 33.97
N GLU A 73 -0.57 1.05 33.83
CA GLU A 73 -1.98 1.29 34.09
C GLU A 73 -2.74 1.43 32.78
N VAL A 74 -3.91 0.82 32.72
CA VAL A 74 -4.90 1.02 31.66
C VAL A 74 -6.03 1.86 32.26
N LEU A 75 -6.38 2.94 31.59
CA LEU A 75 -7.33 3.92 32.09
C LEU A 75 -8.49 4.13 31.13
N HIS A 76 -9.66 4.45 31.70
CA HIS A 76 -10.77 5.06 31.02
C HIS A 76 -10.68 6.59 31.13
N GLY A 77 -10.44 7.24 30.00
CA GLY A 77 -9.98 8.63 29.98
C GLY A 77 -8.64 8.79 30.70
N ALA A 78 -8.40 9.97 31.28
CA ALA A 78 -7.11 10.29 31.90
C ALA A 78 -6.98 9.84 33.38
N ASP A 79 -8.10 9.49 34.04
CA ASP A 79 -8.16 9.46 35.50
C ASP A 79 -8.72 8.16 36.10
N ASP A 80 -9.58 7.41 35.40
CA ASP A 80 -10.21 6.20 35.94
C ASP A 80 -9.39 4.96 35.61
N VAL A 81 -8.85 4.27 36.61
CA VAL A 81 -7.97 3.11 36.40
C VAL A 81 -8.81 1.85 36.24
N VAL A 82 -8.81 1.27 35.03
CA VAL A 82 -9.44 -0.02 34.72
C VAL A 82 -8.63 -1.18 35.30
N VAL A 83 -7.30 -1.16 35.09
CA VAL A 83 -6.40 -2.19 35.64
C VAL A 83 -4.98 -1.65 35.82
N THR A 84 -4.34 -2.05 36.92
CA THR A 84 -2.89 -1.91 37.12
C THR A 84 -2.22 -3.27 36.94
N LEU A 85 -1.27 -3.33 36.01
CA LEU A 85 -0.51 -4.50 35.63
C LEU A 85 0.94 -4.31 36.07
N PRO A 86 1.51 -5.20 36.91
CA PRO A 86 2.90 -5.11 37.29
C PRO A 86 3.81 -5.33 36.08
N TRP A 87 5.05 -4.85 36.15
CA TRP A 87 6.06 -5.18 35.15
C TRP A 87 6.33 -6.69 35.11
N PRO A 88 6.12 -7.37 33.98
CA PRO A 88 6.27 -8.82 33.89
C PRO A 88 7.72 -9.22 33.57
N GLY A 89 8.13 -10.39 34.06
CA GLY A 89 9.20 -11.18 33.45
C GLY A 89 8.65 -12.01 32.28
N MET A 90 9.52 -12.71 31.53
CA MET A 90 9.07 -13.57 30.42
C MET A 90 8.13 -14.69 30.88
N ASP A 91 8.39 -15.27 32.05
CA ASP A 91 7.57 -16.31 32.69
C ASP A 91 6.17 -15.84 33.11
N THR A 92 6.01 -14.55 33.40
CA THR A 92 4.77 -13.92 33.89
C THR A 92 4.07 -13.07 32.84
N LEU A 93 4.68 -12.86 31.68
CA LEU A 93 4.14 -12.09 30.58
C LEU A 93 2.81 -12.68 30.06
N PRO A 94 2.66 -14.00 29.81
CA PRO A 94 1.40 -14.56 29.31
C PRO A 94 0.21 -14.25 30.21
N ALA A 95 0.36 -14.47 31.52
CA ALA A 95 -0.67 -14.19 32.51
C ALA A 95 -1.00 -12.70 32.60
N THR A 96 0.01 -11.83 32.42
CA THR A 96 -0.18 -10.37 32.44
C THR A 96 -0.92 -9.88 31.19
N LEU A 97 -0.64 -10.45 30.01
CA LEU A 97 -1.37 -10.17 28.78
C LEU A 97 -2.82 -10.68 28.84
N ALA A 98 -3.04 -11.89 29.38
CA ALA A 98 -4.38 -12.41 29.62
C ALA A 98 -5.19 -11.48 30.52
N ARG A 99 -4.58 -11.02 31.63
CA ARG A 99 -5.20 -10.08 32.56
C ARG A 99 -5.50 -8.73 31.89
N LEU A 100 -4.61 -8.23 31.02
CA LEU A 100 -4.86 -7.02 30.22
C LEU A 100 -6.13 -7.17 29.39
N SER A 101 -6.22 -8.19 28.54
CA SER A 101 -7.38 -8.41 27.67
C SER A 101 -8.67 -8.62 28.46
N ALA A 102 -8.65 -9.45 29.51
CA ALA A 102 -9.82 -9.76 30.32
C ALA A 102 -10.34 -8.56 31.11
N SER A 103 -9.44 -7.67 31.58
CA SER A 103 -9.85 -6.48 32.34
C SER A 103 -10.50 -5.43 31.44
N VAL A 104 -10.03 -5.29 30.19
CA VAL A 104 -10.65 -4.39 29.21
C VAL A 104 -12.03 -4.92 28.80
N GLU A 105 -12.14 -6.23 28.54
CA GLU A 105 -13.42 -6.87 28.21
C GLU A 105 -14.44 -6.78 29.37
N ALA A 106 -13.99 -6.95 30.60
CA ALA A 106 -14.84 -6.87 31.79
C ALA A 106 -15.09 -5.42 32.28
N SER A 107 -14.57 -4.40 31.59
CA SER A 107 -14.66 -3.00 32.05
C SER A 107 -16.09 -2.45 32.00
N GLY A 108 -16.95 -3.00 31.14
CA GLY A 108 -18.32 -2.52 30.93
C GLY A 108 -18.43 -1.30 30.01
N TYR A 109 -17.32 -0.80 29.48
CA TYR A 109 -17.27 0.28 28.49
C TYR A 109 -17.38 -0.27 27.06
N GLU A 110 -17.84 0.57 26.13
CA GLU A 110 -18.00 0.21 24.72
C GLU A 110 -16.63 -0.04 24.06
N LEU A 111 -16.50 -1.10 23.26
CA LEU A 111 -15.23 -1.51 22.65
C LEU A 111 -15.21 -1.31 21.12
N ASP A 112 -16.27 -0.77 20.52
CA ASP A 112 -16.38 -0.51 19.08
C ASP A 112 -16.01 -1.72 18.19
N GLY A 113 -16.42 -2.91 18.60
CA GLY A 113 -16.13 -4.16 17.88
C GLY A 113 -14.69 -4.66 18.00
N VAL A 114 -13.85 -4.04 18.83
CA VAL A 114 -12.49 -4.49 19.11
C VAL A 114 -12.53 -5.76 19.96
N GLU A 115 -11.95 -6.85 19.47
CA GLU A 115 -11.67 -8.06 20.26
C GLU A 115 -10.35 -7.88 21.04
N PRO A 116 -10.38 -7.70 22.38
CA PRO A 116 -9.18 -7.33 23.14
C PRO A 116 -8.07 -8.38 23.05
N ARG A 117 -8.43 -9.68 23.02
CA ARG A 117 -7.47 -10.78 22.91
C ARG A 117 -6.65 -10.70 21.62
N LEU A 118 -7.32 -10.48 20.49
CA LEU A 118 -6.66 -10.34 19.19
C LEU A 118 -5.80 -9.07 19.13
N ALA A 119 -6.29 -7.94 19.65
CA ALA A 119 -5.54 -6.69 19.69
C ALA A 119 -4.26 -6.80 20.54
N VAL A 120 -4.34 -7.44 21.71
CA VAL A 120 -3.16 -7.68 22.56
C VAL A 120 -2.14 -8.57 21.85
N LEU A 121 -2.55 -9.65 21.18
CA LEU A 121 -1.64 -10.48 20.38
C LEU A 121 -0.99 -9.69 19.23
N VAL A 122 -1.73 -8.80 18.57
CA VAL A 122 -1.20 -7.92 17.52
C VAL A 122 -0.11 -7.02 18.09
N GLY A 123 -0.38 -6.32 19.18
CA GLY A 123 0.61 -5.43 19.80
C GLY A 123 1.82 -6.18 20.35
N LEU A 124 1.64 -7.41 20.85
CA LEU A 124 2.75 -8.31 21.23
C LEU A 124 3.67 -8.58 20.04
N ALA A 125 3.12 -8.96 18.89
CA ALA A 125 3.91 -9.27 17.69
C ALA A 125 4.61 -8.02 17.10
N GLU A 126 3.91 -6.89 17.05
CA GLU A 126 4.45 -5.62 16.52
C GLU A 126 5.49 -4.99 17.45
N GLY A 127 5.47 -5.34 18.74
CA GLY A 127 6.47 -4.94 19.72
C GLY A 127 7.88 -5.49 19.43
N LEU A 128 7.99 -6.61 18.68
CA LEU A 128 9.23 -7.31 18.38
C LEU A 128 10.02 -6.65 17.22
N ASP A 129 9.45 -6.70 16.02
CA ASP A 129 10.03 -6.14 14.81
C ASP A 129 8.92 -5.77 13.81
N ARG A 130 9.31 -5.12 12.69
CA ARG A 130 8.35 -4.68 11.66
C ARG A 130 7.76 -5.81 10.81
N PHE A 131 8.22 -7.06 10.97
CA PHE A 131 7.91 -8.19 10.09
C PHE A 131 7.06 -9.27 10.76
N SER A 132 7.12 -9.36 12.09
CA SER A 132 6.38 -10.28 12.93
C SER A 132 4.97 -9.73 13.11
N ARG A 133 3.96 -10.56 12.84
CA ARG A 133 2.55 -10.14 12.81
C ARG A 133 1.62 -11.27 13.16
N VAL A 134 0.46 -10.90 13.70
CA VAL A 134 -0.69 -11.79 13.81
C VAL A 134 -1.48 -11.78 12.49
N LEU A 135 -1.87 -12.97 12.05
CA LEU A 135 -2.72 -13.22 10.90
C LEU A 135 -4.03 -13.84 11.41
N ALA A 136 -5.14 -13.13 11.21
CA ALA A 136 -6.49 -13.58 11.52
C ALA A 136 -7.45 -13.08 10.42
N ASP A 137 -8.65 -13.64 10.36
CA ASP A 137 -9.74 -13.24 9.46
C ASP A 137 -9.31 -13.10 7.99
N GLU A 138 -9.79 -12.05 7.30
CA GLU A 138 -9.46 -11.75 5.90
C GLU A 138 -7.96 -11.62 5.63
N ARG A 139 -7.16 -11.23 6.65
CA ARG A 139 -5.70 -11.13 6.50
C ARG A 139 -5.08 -12.52 6.39
N LEU A 140 -5.58 -13.49 7.17
CA LEU A 140 -5.15 -14.88 7.08
C LEU A 140 -5.55 -15.51 5.73
N ASP A 141 -6.77 -15.26 5.28
CA ASP A 141 -7.26 -15.77 4.00
C ASP A 141 -6.47 -15.24 2.80
N ARG A 142 -6.27 -13.92 2.72
CA ARG A 142 -5.44 -13.30 1.67
C ARG A 142 -4.02 -13.81 1.69
N PHE A 143 -3.46 -14.01 2.89
CA PHE A 143 -2.12 -14.56 3.04
C PHE A 143 -2.04 -15.99 2.50
N ASN A 144 -2.99 -16.86 2.86
CA ASN A 144 -3.04 -18.26 2.42
C ASN A 144 -3.22 -18.38 0.90
N ALA A 145 -4.10 -17.56 0.30
CA ALA A 145 -4.32 -17.55 -1.14
C ALA A 145 -3.06 -17.15 -1.91
N ARG A 146 -2.38 -16.08 -1.47
CA ARG A 146 -1.12 -15.63 -2.07
C ARG A 146 0.01 -16.66 -1.93
N LEU A 147 0.11 -17.35 -0.79
CA LEU A 147 1.16 -18.35 -0.56
C LEU A 147 0.93 -19.63 -1.36
N SER A 148 -0.29 -20.16 -1.35
CA SER A 148 -0.65 -21.37 -2.11
C SER A 148 -0.61 -21.14 -3.63
N GLY A 149 -0.80 -19.89 -4.08
CA GLY A 149 -0.98 -19.57 -5.49
C GLY A 149 -2.32 -20.06 -6.01
N THR A 150 -3.29 -20.24 -5.10
CA THR A 150 -4.62 -20.76 -5.41
C THR A 150 -5.68 -19.98 -4.67
N GLN A 151 -6.82 -19.83 -5.31
CA GLN A 151 -8.02 -19.28 -4.68
C GLN A 151 -9.21 -20.14 -5.08
N VAL A 152 -10.13 -20.34 -4.14
CA VAL A 152 -11.41 -20.95 -4.47
C VAL A 152 -12.35 -19.88 -5.01
N GLY A 153 -12.85 -20.10 -6.22
CA GLY A 153 -13.77 -19.19 -6.89
C GLY A 153 -14.05 -19.66 -8.30
N ILE A 154 -14.32 -18.72 -9.21
CA ILE A 154 -14.66 -19.04 -10.59
C ILE A 154 -13.52 -18.83 -11.59
N GLY A 155 -12.47 -18.11 -11.22
CA GLY A 155 -11.32 -17.86 -12.12
C GLY A 155 -11.64 -16.85 -13.21
N ALA A 156 -12.17 -15.70 -12.83
CA ALA A 156 -12.43 -14.56 -13.71
C ALA A 156 -11.95 -13.26 -13.04
N ALA A 157 -11.49 -12.31 -13.85
CA ALA A 157 -11.13 -10.96 -13.44
C ALA A 157 -12.18 -9.96 -13.93
N PHE A 158 -12.44 -8.92 -13.15
CA PHE A 158 -13.48 -7.93 -13.39
C PHE A 158 -12.91 -6.53 -13.37
N GLN A 159 -13.50 -5.62 -14.15
CA GLN A 159 -13.18 -4.20 -14.12
C GLN A 159 -14.42 -3.38 -14.49
N HIS A 160 -14.59 -2.22 -13.87
CA HIS A 160 -15.57 -1.25 -14.33
C HIS A 160 -15.08 -0.59 -15.62
N ARG A 161 -15.91 -0.60 -16.66
CA ARG A 161 -15.73 0.16 -17.88
C ARG A 161 -16.94 1.06 -18.05
N SER A 162 -16.77 2.35 -17.77
CA SER A 162 -17.91 3.25 -17.56
C SER A 162 -18.81 2.71 -16.44
N GLU A 163 -20.13 2.69 -16.61
CA GLU A 163 -21.09 2.18 -15.62
C GLU A 163 -21.23 0.65 -15.58
N GLU A 164 -20.49 -0.07 -16.44
CA GLU A 164 -20.67 -1.51 -16.64
C GLU A 164 -19.53 -2.32 -16.02
N LEU A 165 -19.88 -3.42 -15.36
CA LEU A 165 -18.92 -4.37 -14.82
C LEU A 165 -18.57 -5.42 -15.88
N VAL A 166 -17.33 -5.42 -16.38
CA VAL A 166 -16.89 -6.27 -17.49
C VAL A 166 -15.91 -7.33 -17.02
N ILE A 167 -16.05 -8.56 -17.50
CA ILE A 167 -15.06 -9.62 -17.33
C ILE A 167 -13.86 -9.31 -18.22
N THR A 168 -12.71 -9.02 -17.64
CA THR A 168 -11.49 -8.66 -18.38
C THR A 168 -10.64 -9.87 -18.75
N ALA A 169 -10.69 -10.92 -17.93
CA ALA A 169 -9.96 -12.16 -18.18
C ALA A 169 -10.68 -13.36 -17.57
N VAL A 170 -10.47 -14.54 -18.16
CA VAL A 170 -10.95 -15.82 -17.65
C VAL A 170 -9.79 -16.80 -17.67
N THR A 171 -9.55 -17.51 -16.56
CA THR A 171 -8.47 -18.49 -16.44
C THR A 171 -8.69 -19.64 -17.43
N PRO A 172 -7.78 -19.88 -18.40
CA PRO A 172 -7.90 -20.99 -19.33
C PRO A 172 -8.01 -22.32 -18.60
N GLY A 173 -8.99 -23.13 -19.00
CA GLY A 173 -9.31 -24.41 -18.36
C GLY A 173 -9.91 -24.31 -16.95
N GLY A 174 -10.08 -23.11 -16.38
CA GLY A 174 -10.72 -22.90 -15.08
C GLY A 174 -12.25 -22.94 -15.11
N PRO A 175 -12.93 -22.85 -13.95
CA PRO A 175 -14.38 -23.03 -13.85
C PRO A 175 -15.21 -22.09 -14.73
N ALA A 176 -14.87 -20.80 -14.75
CA ALA A 176 -15.53 -19.81 -15.60
C ALA A 176 -15.35 -20.13 -17.09
N HIS A 177 -14.13 -20.51 -17.52
CA HIS A 177 -13.85 -20.88 -18.91
C HIS A 177 -14.65 -22.13 -19.32
N GLN A 178 -14.65 -23.16 -18.47
CA GLN A 178 -15.39 -24.40 -18.71
C GLN A 178 -16.91 -24.17 -18.75
N SER A 179 -17.41 -23.21 -17.98
CA SER A 179 -18.83 -22.82 -17.97
C SER A 179 -19.21 -21.91 -19.13
N GLY A 180 -18.25 -21.51 -19.97
CA GLY A 180 -18.47 -20.74 -21.19
C GLY A 180 -18.44 -19.22 -21.03
N LEU A 181 -17.99 -18.70 -19.88
CA LEU A 181 -17.69 -17.26 -19.71
C LEU A 181 -16.50 -16.84 -20.57
N ARG A 182 -16.50 -15.57 -21.00
CA ARG A 182 -15.46 -15.01 -21.86
C ARG A 182 -15.08 -13.60 -21.40
N ALA A 183 -13.84 -13.21 -21.71
CA ALA A 183 -13.45 -11.81 -21.62
C ALA A 183 -14.34 -10.97 -22.54
N GLY A 184 -14.77 -9.80 -22.05
CA GLY A 184 -15.71 -8.90 -22.71
C GLY A 184 -17.18 -9.13 -22.34
N ASP A 185 -17.53 -10.20 -21.63
CA ASP A 185 -18.88 -10.37 -21.07
C ASP A 185 -19.15 -9.27 -20.04
N VAL A 186 -20.32 -8.63 -20.12
CA VAL A 186 -20.79 -7.67 -19.10
C VAL A 186 -21.52 -8.46 -18.03
N LEU A 187 -21.04 -8.43 -16.80
CA LEU A 187 -21.71 -9.05 -15.67
C LEU A 187 -22.89 -8.17 -15.26
N LEU A 188 -24.10 -8.74 -15.28
CA LEU A 188 -25.34 -8.05 -14.91
C LEU A 188 -25.80 -8.46 -13.51
N ARG A 189 -25.68 -9.76 -13.17
CA ARG A 189 -26.13 -10.29 -11.87
C ARG A 189 -25.27 -11.44 -11.34
N ILE A 190 -25.20 -11.57 -10.01
CA ILE A 190 -24.56 -12.67 -9.27
C ILE A 190 -25.57 -13.26 -8.27
N ASP A 191 -25.89 -14.54 -8.39
CA ASP A 191 -26.91 -15.25 -7.60
C ASP A 191 -28.27 -14.52 -7.58
N GLY A 192 -28.64 -13.95 -8.72
CA GLY A 192 -29.87 -13.15 -8.88
C GLY A 192 -29.66 -11.66 -8.59
N ARG A 193 -28.57 -11.30 -7.92
CA ARG A 193 -28.37 -9.93 -7.43
C ARG A 193 -27.76 -8.99 -8.45
N SER A 194 -28.30 -7.79 -8.58
CA SER A 194 -27.78 -6.76 -9.51
C SER A 194 -26.31 -6.40 -9.23
N THR A 195 -25.52 -6.18 -10.28
CA THR A 195 -24.13 -5.69 -10.17
C THR A 195 -23.97 -4.21 -10.56
N VAL A 196 -25.08 -3.48 -10.78
CA VAL A 196 -25.06 -2.04 -11.11
C VAL A 196 -24.48 -1.25 -9.94
N GLY A 197 -23.37 -0.52 -10.17
CA GLY A 197 -22.64 0.24 -9.13
C GLY A 197 -21.91 -0.64 -8.10
N MET A 198 -21.95 -1.97 -8.20
CA MET A 198 -21.38 -2.87 -7.20
C MET A 198 -19.85 -2.81 -7.22
N PRO A 199 -19.17 -2.54 -6.09
CA PRO A 199 -17.71 -2.48 -6.04
C PRO A 199 -17.04 -3.79 -6.45
N THR A 200 -15.88 -3.73 -7.12
CA THR A 200 -15.16 -4.95 -7.58
C THR A 200 -14.77 -5.89 -6.43
N SER A 201 -14.53 -5.35 -5.23
CA SER A 201 -14.28 -6.14 -4.01
C SER A 201 -15.48 -7.00 -3.60
N GLU A 202 -16.68 -6.41 -3.65
CA GLU A 202 -17.96 -7.08 -3.40
C GLU A 202 -18.21 -8.19 -4.41
N VAL A 203 -17.99 -7.90 -5.69
CA VAL A 203 -18.06 -8.89 -6.79
C VAL A 203 -17.16 -10.07 -6.49
N THR A 204 -15.90 -9.81 -6.13
CA THR A 204 -14.91 -10.85 -5.79
C THR A 204 -15.39 -11.71 -4.63
N ARG A 205 -15.89 -11.10 -3.54
CA ARG A 205 -16.42 -11.81 -2.38
C ARG A 205 -17.55 -12.76 -2.77
N ARG A 206 -18.49 -12.32 -3.61
CA ARG A 206 -19.67 -13.10 -4.02
C ARG A 206 -19.35 -14.26 -4.96
N VAL A 207 -18.42 -14.08 -5.89
CA VAL A 207 -18.02 -15.15 -6.81
C VAL A 207 -17.06 -16.15 -6.18
N SER A 208 -16.38 -15.77 -5.10
CA SER A 208 -15.65 -16.67 -4.20
C SER A 208 -16.59 -17.44 -3.28
N GLY A 209 -16.08 -18.48 -2.61
CA GLY A 209 -16.87 -19.32 -1.70
C GLY A 209 -16.27 -20.71 -1.53
N VAL A 210 -17.02 -21.62 -0.90
CA VAL A 210 -16.59 -23.00 -0.65
C VAL A 210 -16.52 -23.79 -1.96
N ALA A 211 -15.46 -24.59 -2.13
CA ALA A 211 -15.26 -25.39 -3.33
C ALA A 211 -16.41 -26.41 -3.51
N GLY A 212 -16.83 -26.62 -4.76
CA GLY A 212 -17.95 -27.49 -5.12
C GLY A 212 -19.33 -26.83 -5.03
N THR A 213 -19.45 -25.66 -4.40
CA THR A 213 -20.70 -24.88 -4.44
C THR A 213 -20.88 -24.20 -5.80
N GLN A 214 -22.10 -23.79 -6.14
CA GLN A 214 -22.39 -23.12 -7.42
C GLN A 214 -22.67 -21.63 -7.19
N VAL A 215 -22.25 -20.80 -8.15
CA VAL A 215 -22.67 -19.40 -8.30
C VAL A 215 -23.38 -19.26 -9.64
N ARG A 216 -24.47 -18.50 -9.70
CA ARG A 216 -25.24 -18.25 -10.92
C ARG A 216 -24.99 -16.83 -11.39
N LEU A 217 -24.51 -16.69 -12.62
CA LEU A 217 -24.19 -15.39 -13.20
C LEU A 217 -25.18 -15.09 -14.33
N GLN A 218 -25.64 -13.85 -14.42
CA GLN A 218 -26.31 -13.34 -15.61
C GLN A 218 -25.35 -12.39 -16.29
N VAL A 219 -24.99 -12.68 -17.54
CA VAL A 219 -24.07 -11.87 -18.33
C VAL A 219 -24.71 -11.42 -19.62
N ARG A 220 -24.33 -10.25 -20.11
CA ARG A 220 -24.63 -9.79 -21.46
C ARG A 220 -23.40 -9.95 -22.33
N ARG A 221 -23.55 -10.70 -23.41
CA ARG A 221 -22.54 -10.90 -24.45
C ARG A 221 -23.08 -10.32 -25.75
N LEU A 222 -22.46 -9.23 -26.22
CA LEU A 222 -23.01 -8.42 -27.31
C LEU A 222 -24.44 -7.98 -26.92
N ASP A 223 -25.46 -8.35 -27.70
CA ASP A 223 -26.86 -8.01 -27.45
C ASP A 223 -27.67 -9.15 -26.80
N GLN A 224 -27.02 -10.22 -26.32
CA GLN A 224 -27.69 -11.39 -25.74
C GLN A 224 -27.41 -11.53 -24.24
N GLU A 225 -28.46 -11.73 -23.46
CA GLU A 225 -28.35 -12.09 -22.05
C GLU A 225 -28.30 -13.62 -21.86
N LEU A 226 -27.35 -14.08 -21.06
CA LEU A 226 -27.05 -15.48 -20.82
C LEU A 226 -26.99 -15.75 -19.32
N GLY A 227 -27.70 -16.78 -18.86
CA GLY A 227 -27.57 -17.32 -17.50
C GLY A 227 -26.53 -18.44 -17.48
N ILE A 228 -25.45 -18.26 -16.72
CA ILE A 228 -24.33 -19.20 -16.63
C ILE A 228 -24.14 -19.61 -15.17
N GLY A 229 -24.37 -20.88 -14.86
CA GLY A 229 -24.02 -21.47 -13.57
C GLY A 229 -22.56 -21.93 -13.56
N VAL A 230 -21.78 -21.48 -12.59
CA VAL A 230 -20.36 -21.82 -12.44
C VAL A 230 -20.16 -22.53 -11.11
N THR A 231 -19.58 -23.74 -11.15
CA THR A 231 -19.19 -24.44 -9.92
C THR A 231 -17.86 -23.89 -9.43
N ARG A 232 -17.83 -23.35 -8.21
CA ARG A 232 -16.61 -22.85 -7.57
C ARG A 232 -15.62 -24.00 -7.43
N ALA A 233 -14.37 -23.76 -7.83
CA ALA A 233 -13.29 -24.70 -7.63
C ALA A 233 -12.01 -23.97 -7.27
N GLU A 234 -10.98 -24.72 -6.89
CA GLU A 234 -9.64 -24.18 -6.80
C GLU A 234 -9.19 -23.71 -8.19
N VAL A 235 -8.77 -22.45 -8.28
CA VAL A 235 -8.22 -21.84 -9.48
C VAL A 235 -6.78 -21.43 -9.20
N VAL A 236 -5.90 -21.74 -10.15
CA VAL A 236 -4.52 -21.26 -10.14
C VAL A 236 -4.54 -19.74 -10.31
N ILE A 237 -3.91 -19.03 -9.37
CA ILE A 237 -3.63 -17.61 -9.52
C ILE A 237 -2.39 -17.52 -10.42
N PRO A 238 -2.52 -17.03 -11.67
CA PRO A 238 -1.36 -16.85 -12.52
C PRO A 238 -0.45 -15.80 -11.89
N ASN A 239 0.77 -16.20 -11.51
CA ASN A 239 1.77 -15.33 -10.91
C ASN A 239 3.02 -15.17 -11.79
N VAL A 240 3.01 -15.79 -12.97
CA VAL A 240 4.03 -15.67 -14.01
C VAL A 240 3.33 -15.27 -15.30
N THR A 241 3.83 -14.23 -15.95
CA THR A 241 3.41 -13.84 -17.31
C THR A 241 4.61 -13.97 -18.25
N SER A 242 4.35 -14.36 -19.50
CA SER A 242 5.41 -14.48 -20.50
C SER A 242 4.96 -13.98 -21.87
N ARG A 243 5.91 -13.50 -22.66
CA ARG A 243 5.71 -13.07 -24.05
C ARG A 243 7.03 -13.04 -24.80
N VAL A 244 6.96 -13.00 -26.13
CA VAL A 244 8.13 -12.81 -26.99
C VAL A 244 8.27 -11.31 -27.30
N LEU A 245 9.46 -10.77 -27.06
CA LEU A 245 9.83 -9.40 -27.41
C LEU A 245 10.38 -9.33 -28.84
N GLU A 246 10.51 -8.11 -29.36
CA GLU A 246 11.18 -7.85 -30.63
C GLU A 246 12.60 -8.43 -30.66
N GLY A 247 12.97 -9.03 -31.80
CA GLY A 247 14.23 -9.76 -31.96
C GLY A 247 14.15 -11.20 -31.45
N SER A 248 12.94 -11.71 -31.19
CA SER A 248 12.70 -13.06 -30.66
C SER A 248 13.38 -13.28 -29.31
N VAL A 249 13.25 -12.34 -28.38
CA VAL A 249 13.78 -12.46 -27.00
C VAL A 249 12.68 -12.94 -26.07
N GLY A 250 12.97 -13.89 -25.19
CA GLY A 250 12.01 -14.32 -24.17
C GLY A 250 11.84 -13.26 -23.08
N TYR A 251 10.61 -12.97 -22.68
CA TYR A 251 10.30 -12.17 -21.50
C TYR A 251 9.44 -12.98 -20.53
N LEU A 252 9.85 -12.97 -19.26
CA LEU A 252 9.15 -13.65 -18.17
C LEU A 252 9.09 -12.72 -16.97
N ALA A 253 7.88 -12.39 -16.51
CA ALA A 253 7.68 -11.57 -15.32
C ALA A 253 7.05 -12.40 -14.20
N ILE A 254 7.57 -12.26 -12.98
CA ILE A 254 7.06 -12.94 -11.78
C ILE A 254 6.50 -11.89 -10.83
N ASP A 255 5.19 -11.90 -10.60
CA ASP A 255 4.50 -10.93 -9.74
C ASP A 255 4.73 -11.18 -8.24
N HIS A 256 4.66 -12.44 -7.82
CA HIS A 256 4.94 -12.88 -6.46
C HIS A 256 5.36 -14.35 -6.45
N VAL A 257 6.01 -14.79 -5.37
CA VAL A 257 6.45 -16.18 -5.24
C VAL A 257 5.43 -17.01 -4.43
N SER A 258 4.76 -17.96 -5.08
CA SER A 258 3.83 -18.91 -4.48
C SER A 258 4.36 -20.34 -4.57
N GLN A 259 3.66 -21.29 -3.96
CA GLN A 259 3.92 -22.73 -4.09
C GLN A 259 3.88 -23.26 -5.53
N ARG A 260 3.31 -22.50 -6.48
CA ARG A 260 3.20 -22.89 -7.89
C ARG A 260 4.19 -22.17 -8.80
N THR A 261 4.99 -21.23 -8.28
CA THR A 261 5.91 -20.40 -9.10
C THR A 261 6.83 -21.25 -9.96
N VAL A 262 7.51 -22.25 -9.40
CA VAL A 262 8.47 -23.07 -10.15
C VAL A 262 7.81 -23.75 -11.35
N GLN A 263 6.62 -24.33 -11.14
CA GLN A 263 5.85 -24.99 -12.20
C GLN A 263 5.40 -23.99 -13.29
N ASN A 264 4.98 -22.79 -12.87
CA ASN A 264 4.54 -21.73 -13.78
C ASN A 264 5.71 -21.15 -14.59
N VAL A 265 6.89 -21.00 -13.98
CA VAL A 265 8.12 -20.59 -14.69
C VAL A 265 8.53 -21.64 -15.71
N GLN A 266 8.54 -22.93 -15.33
CA GLN A 266 8.85 -24.01 -16.27
C GLN A 266 7.86 -24.07 -17.44
N ALA A 267 6.56 -23.85 -17.20
CA ALA A 267 5.56 -23.80 -18.26
C ALA A 267 5.81 -22.63 -19.23
N ALA A 268 6.04 -21.42 -18.69
CA ALA A 268 6.37 -20.25 -19.48
C ALA A 268 7.66 -20.42 -20.29
N LEU A 269 8.71 -21.00 -19.70
CA LEU A 269 9.96 -21.29 -20.40
C LEU A 269 9.76 -22.25 -21.58
N ARG A 270 8.96 -23.32 -21.41
CA ARG A 270 8.63 -24.24 -22.50
C ARG A 270 7.88 -23.55 -23.65
N GLU A 271 6.95 -22.65 -23.33
CA GLU A 271 6.21 -21.87 -24.34
C GLU A 271 7.14 -20.92 -25.11
N LEU A 272 8.05 -20.24 -24.41
CA LEU A 272 9.04 -19.36 -25.04
C LEU A 272 10.06 -20.14 -25.87
N GLN A 273 10.49 -21.33 -25.43
CA GLN A 273 11.38 -22.22 -26.18
C GLN A 273 10.71 -22.76 -27.45
N ALA A 274 9.43 -23.14 -27.38
CA ALA A 274 8.65 -23.56 -28.54
C ALA A 274 8.55 -22.43 -29.60
N GLN A 275 8.56 -21.17 -29.15
CA GLN A 275 8.60 -19.98 -30.00
C GLN A 275 10.02 -19.56 -30.41
N GLN A 276 11.03 -20.35 -30.06
CA GLN A 276 12.46 -20.10 -30.33
C GLN A 276 13.01 -18.81 -29.70
N ALA A 277 12.31 -18.24 -28.71
CA ALA A 277 12.67 -16.94 -28.16
C ALA A 277 13.81 -17.00 -27.13
N VAL A 278 13.89 -18.09 -26.37
CA VAL A 278 14.91 -18.24 -25.32
C VAL A 278 16.33 -18.34 -25.91
N HIS A 279 16.48 -18.84 -27.14
CA HIS A 279 17.79 -18.99 -27.79
C HIS A 279 18.52 -17.66 -28.00
N HIS A 280 17.80 -16.54 -28.11
CA HIS A 280 18.39 -15.22 -28.30
C HIS A 280 18.63 -14.47 -26.98
N GLY A 281 18.05 -14.95 -25.88
CA GLY A 281 18.13 -14.31 -24.57
C GLY A 281 16.83 -14.37 -23.79
N LEU A 282 16.94 -14.11 -22.50
CA LEU A 282 15.81 -14.06 -21.56
C LEU A 282 15.91 -12.80 -20.70
N VAL A 283 14.81 -12.05 -20.63
CA VAL A 283 14.61 -11.00 -19.64
C VAL A 283 13.70 -11.53 -18.53
N LEU A 284 14.20 -11.55 -17.30
CA LEU A 284 13.46 -11.94 -16.10
C LEU A 284 13.05 -10.69 -15.31
N ASP A 285 11.77 -10.36 -15.29
CA ASP A 285 11.26 -9.15 -14.64
C ASP A 285 10.72 -9.46 -13.23
N LEU A 286 11.39 -8.91 -12.22
CA LEU A 286 11.04 -9.02 -10.80
C LEU A 286 10.59 -7.68 -10.20
N ARG A 287 10.45 -6.63 -11.02
CA ARG A 287 10.00 -5.31 -10.55
C ARG A 287 8.62 -5.43 -9.89
N GLY A 288 8.42 -4.73 -8.78
CA GLY A 288 7.17 -4.77 -8.01
C GLY A 288 6.97 -6.03 -7.14
N ASN A 289 7.79 -7.07 -7.31
CA ASN A 289 7.61 -8.35 -6.64
C ASN A 289 8.09 -8.30 -5.18
N THR A 290 7.14 -8.21 -4.25
CA THR A 290 7.43 -8.14 -2.81
C THR A 290 7.82 -9.49 -2.17
N GLY A 291 8.13 -10.51 -2.99
CA GLY A 291 8.59 -11.83 -2.59
C GLY A 291 7.46 -12.85 -2.41
N GLY A 292 7.65 -13.74 -1.44
CA GLY A 292 6.73 -14.85 -1.17
C GLY A 292 7.46 -16.06 -0.57
N SER A 293 7.13 -17.26 -1.03
CA SER A 293 7.76 -18.50 -0.53
C SER A 293 9.27 -18.49 -0.77
N MET A 294 10.05 -18.48 0.31
CA MET A 294 11.52 -18.55 0.26
C MET A 294 12.00 -19.81 -0.47
N LYS A 295 11.42 -20.98 -0.13
CA LYS A 295 11.77 -22.26 -0.72
C LYS A 295 11.59 -22.25 -2.24
N GLU A 296 10.44 -21.76 -2.70
CA GLU A 296 10.15 -21.72 -4.13
C GLU A 296 10.97 -20.66 -4.87
N SER A 297 11.47 -19.64 -4.16
CA SER A 297 12.38 -18.64 -4.74
C SER A 297 13.74 -19.27 -5.05
N ALA A 298 14.29 -20.05 -4.12
CA ALA A 298 15.51 -20.80 -4.34
C ALA A 298 15.33 -21.85 -5.46
N TRP A 299 14.23 -22.62 -5.45
CA TRP A 299 13.96 -23.57 -6.52
C TRP A 299 13.63 -22.92 -7.87
N ALA A 300 13.17 -21.68 -7.91
CA ALA A 300 13.07 -20.94 -9.17
C ALA A 300 14.46 -20.58 -9.71
N ALA A 301 15.44 -20.28 -8.83
CA ALA A 301 16.82 -19.99 -9.25
C ALA A 301 17.51 -21.23 -9.81
N ASP A 302 17.24 -22.41 -9.24
CA ASP A 302 17.70 -23.74 -9.68
C ASP A 302 17.46 -23.99 -11.18
N LEU A 303 16.40 -23.42 -11.76
CA LEU A 303 16.08 -23.56 -13.20
C LEU A 303 17.12 -22.92 -14.14
N PHE A 304 18.06 -22.14 -13.61
CA PHE A 304 18.99 -21.33 -14.40
C PHE A 304 20.47 -21.63 -14.09
N VAL A 305 20.78 -22.48 -13.09
CA VAL A 305 22.15 -22.75 -12.62
C VAL A 305 22.36 -24.25 -12.40
N HIS A 306 23.54 -24.76 -12.77
CA HIS A 306 23.87 -26.18 -12.65
C HIS A 306 24.37 -26.56 -11.23
N GLU A 307 25.08 -25.66 -10.56
CA GLU A 307 25.70 -25.92 -9.27
C GLU A 307 25.80 -24.66 -8.40
N GLY A 308 26.04 -24.86 -7.11
CA GLY A 308 26.27 -23.79 -6.13
C GLY A 308 25.21 -23.72 -5.02
N GLU A 309 25.50 -22.95 -3.98
CA GLU A 309 24.59 -22.67 -2.87
C GLU A 309 23.55 -21.63 -3.35
N LEU A 310 22.28 -22.04 -3.43
CA LEU A 310 21.17 -21.14 -3.78
C LEU A 310 20.77 -20.26 -2.60
N LEU A 311 20.76 -20.88 -1.41
CA LEU A 311 20.31 -20.23 -0.19
C LEU A 311 20.81 -20.98 1.04
N ARG A 312 21.25 -20.22 2.05
CA ARG A 312 21.46 -20.73 3.41
C ARG A 312 20.64 -19.95 4.42
N THR A 313 20.09 -20.60 5.42
CA THR A 313 19.37 -19.95 6.54
C THR A 313 20.10 -20.17 7.86
N VAL A 314 20.14 -19.12 8.68
CA VAL A 314 20.78 -19.16 10.00
C VAL A 314 19.87 -18.48 11.04
N GLY A 315 19.67 -19.16 12.17
CA GLY A 315 18.87 -18.70 13.32
C GLY A 315 19.64 -17.77 14.26
N LYS A 316 19.04 -17.48 15.42
CA LYS A 316 19.60 -16.56 16.45
C LYS A 316 21.01 -16.97 16.92
N ASP A 317 21.27 -18.26 17.07
CA ASP A 317 22.57 -18.78 17.53
C ASP A 317 23.56 -19.06 16.38
N GLY A 318 23.24 -18.62 15.16
CA GLY A 318 24.00 -18.95 13.94
C GLY A 318 23.81 -20.38 13.43
N GLY A 319 23.05 -21.21 14.15
CA GLY A 319 22.70 -22.59 13.77
C GLY A 319 21.44 -22.70 12.90
N ALA A 320 21.07 -23.94 12.58
CA ALA A 320 19.84 -24.24 11.86
C ALA A 320 18.59 -24.03 12.74
N VAL A 321 17.49 -23.60 12.12
CA VAL A 321 16.19 -23.48 12.79
C VAL A 321 15.37 -24.75 12.54
N GLN A 322 14.69 -25.26 13.58
CA GLN A 322 13.88 -26.46 13.47
C GLN A 322 12.79 -26.31 12.39
N ASN A 323 12.63 -27.34 11.56
CA ASN A 323 11.67 -27.38 10.44
C ASN A 323 11.85 -26.20 9.45
N LEU A 324 13.07 -25.65 9.37
CA LEU A 324 13.50 -24.73 8.33
C LEU A 324 14.66 -25.38 7.59
N GLN A 325 14.64 -25.33 6.26
CA GLN A 325 15.73 -25.86 5.46
C GLN A 325 16.98 -24.99 5.63
N ALA A 326 18.04 -25.57 6.20
CA ALA A 326 19.27 -24.86 6.51
C ALA A 326 20.05 -24.46 5.24
N GLU A 327 20.05 -25.33 4.23
CA GLU A 327 20.80 -25.11 2.98
C GLU A 327 20.01 -25.67 1.79
N MET A 328 20.09 -24.95 0.67
CA MET A 328 19.53 -25.31 -0.62
C MET A 328 20.62 -25.14 -1.67
N THR A 329 20.93 -26.22 -2.38
CA THR A 329 21.96 -26.25 -3.43
C THR A 329 21.32 -26.56 -4.77
N ALA A 330 21.93 -26.03 -5.83
CA ALA A 330 21.48 -26.26 -7.19
C ALA A 330 21.67 -27.72 -7.61
N ARG A 331 20.83 -28.17 -8.54
CA ARG A 331 20.81 -29.53 -9.06
C ARG A 331 21.03 -29.51 -10.57
N ASP A 332 22.12 -30.13 -11.00
CA ASP A 332 22.41 -30.35 -12.43
C ASP A 332 21.50 -31.45 -12.98
N ASP A 333 20.31 -31.06 -13.45
CA ASP A 333 19.30 -31.95 -14.03
C ASP A 333 19.28 -31.92 -15.57
N GLY A 334 20.11 -31.05 -16.18
CA GLY A 334 20.30 -30.92 -17.62
C GLY A 334 19.19 -30.16 -18.34
N ASN A 335 18.26 -29.53 -17.61
CA ASN A 335 17.18 -28.70 -18.17
C ASN A 335 17.35 -27.21 -17.86
N GLU A 336 18.52 -26.81 -17.36
CA GLU A 336 18.84 -25.43 -17.04
C GLU A 336 18.80 -24.57 -18.31
N VAL A 337 18.36 -23.32 -18.18
CA VAL A 337 18.30 -22.41 -19.31
C VAL A 337 19.70 -21.95 -19.71
N GLU A 338 20.17 -22.33 -20.90
CA GLU A 338 21.45 -21.89 -21.48
C GLU A 338 21.31 -20.67 -22.42
N ALA A 339 20.86 -19.53 -21.87
CA ALA A 339 20.72 -18.27 -22.63
C ALA A 339 21.38 -17.07 -21.92
N PRO A 340 21.70 -15.98 -22.62
CA PRO A 340 21.98 -14.69 -21.96
C PRO A 340 20.80 -14.25 -21.10
N ILE A 341 21.02 -13.87 -19.83
CA ILE A 341 19.94 -13.46 -18.90
C ILE A 341 20.23 -12.07 -18.32
N VAL A 342 19.23 -11.20 -18.39
CA VAL A 342 19.16 -9.95 -17.63
C VAL A 342 17.94 -9.98 -16.72
N ILE A 343 18.13 -9.59 -15.45
CA ILE A 343 17.08 -9.49 -14.44
C ILE A 343 16.72 -8.01 -14.24
N LEU A 344 15.43 -7.69 -14.30
CA LEU A 344 14.92 -6.36 -13.97
C LEU A 344 14.47 -6.32 -12.51
N VAL A 345 14.91 -5.30 -11.76
CA VAL A 345 14.60 -5.13 -10.33
C VAL A 345 14.27 -3.68 -9.98
N ASP A 346 13.58 -3.49 -8.86
CA ASP A 346 13.27 -2.19 -8.27
C ASP A 346 13.21 -2.19 -6.73
N GLU A 347 12.94 -1.03 -6.11
CA GLU A 347 12.82 -0.87 -4.64
C GLU A 347 11.71 -1.70 -4.00
N ARG A 348 10.77 -2.22 -4.81
CA ARG A 348 9.69 -3.09 -4.35
C ARG A 348 10.04 -4.57 -4.47
N THR A 349 11.11 -4.89 -5.20
CA THR A 349 11.68 -6.24 -5.27
C THR A 349 12.20 -6.60 -3.88
N ALA A 350 11.56 -7.58 -3.22
CA ALA A 350 11.83 -7.89 -1.81
C ALA A 350 11.84 -9.40 -1.52
N SER A 351 12.55 -9.80 -0.47
CA SER A 351 12.46 -11.13 0.13
C SER A 351 12.71 -12.26 -0.89
N GLY A 352 11.74 -13.12 -1.17
CA GLY A 352 11.85 -14.20 -2.16
C GLY A 352 12.35 -13.74 -3.54
N ALA A 353 11.93 -12.57 -4.02
CA ALA A 353 12.42 -12.04 -5.30
C ALA A 353 13.92 -11.67 -5.23
N GLU A 354 14.37 -11.17 -4.07
CA GLU A 354 15.79 -10.89 -3.82
C GLU A 354 16.60 -12.18 -3.66
N ILE A 355 16.01 -13.27 -3.14
CA ILE A 355 16.66 -14.59 -3.13
C ILE A 355 16.92 -15.06 -4.56
N LEU A 356 15.92 -14.98 -5.44
CA LEU A 356 16.05 -15.37 -6.84
C LEU A 356 17.10 -14.50 -7.56
N ALA A 357 16.99 -13.18 -7.48
CA ALA A 357 17.95 -12.27 -8.11
C ALA A 357 19.37 -12.44 -7.53
N GLY A 358 19.47 -12.55 -6.21
CA GLY A 358 20.73 -12.68 -5.50
C GLY A 358 21.45 -13.99 -5.78
N ALA A 359 20.73 -15.12 -5.84
CA ALA A 359 21.32 -16.41 -6.20
C ALA A 359 21.91 -16.36 -7.62
N LEU A 360 21.16 -15.82 -8.60
CA LEU A 360 21.63 -15.72 -9.99
C LEU A 360 22.75 -14.69 -10.17
N LEU A 361 22.79 -13.66 -9.34
CA LEU A 361 23.90 -12.70 -9.31
C LEU A 361 25.18 -13.35 -8.79
N GLU A 362 25.11 -13.97 -7.61
CA GLU A 362 26.28 -14.48 -6.89
C GLU A 362 26.84 -15.77 -7.49
N LEU A 363 26.03 -16.53 -8.22
CA LEU A 363 26.46 -17.68 -9.02
C LEU A 363 26.93 -17.28 -10.43
N ASP A 364 27.23 -15.99 -10.65
CA ASP A 364 27.70 -15.40 -11.90
C ASP A 364 26.84 -15.78 -13.13
N ARG A 365 25.51 -15.82 -12.93
CA ARG A 365 24.57 -16.31 -13.96
C ARG A 365 23.86 -15.20 -14.73
N ALA A 366 23.44 -14.11 -14.08
CA ALA A 366 22.66 -13.07 -14.73
C ALA A 366 23.12 -11.65 -14.34
N ALA A 367 23.03 -10.71 -15.29
CA ALA A 367 23.23 -9.29 -15.02
C ALA A 367 21.94 -8.67 -14.45
N ILE A 368 22.06 -7.67 -13.58
CA ILE A 368 20.92 -7.01 -12.95
C ILE A 368 20.80 -5.56 -13.44
N VAL A 369 19.61 -5.17 -13.88
CA VAL A 369 19.28 -3.82 -14.37
C VAL A 369 18.09 -3.26 -13.58
N GLY A 370 18.11 -1.98 -13.25
CA GLY A 370 16.97 -1.30 -12.63
C GLY A 370 17.36 -0.51 -11.40
N ARG A 371 16.72 -0.74 -10.26
CA ARG A 371 16.94 0.03 -9.01
C ARG A 371 17.31 -0.89 -7.85
N ARG A 372 17.99 -0.34 -6.83
CA ARG A 372 18.34 -1.08 -5.61
C ARG A 372 17.08 -1.72 -5.00
N THR A 373 17.18 -2.99 -4.62
CA THR A 373 16.06 -3.75 -4.06
C THR A 373 15.78 -3.37 -2.60
N TYR A 374 14.67 -3.88 -2.04
CA TYR A 374 14.16 -3.47 -0.72
C TYR A 374 15.09 -3.80 0.47
N GLY A 375 15.86 -4.90 0.41
CA GLY A 375 16.77 -5.32 1.47
C GLY A 375 16.11 -6.10 2.61
N LYS A 376 15.20 -7.04 2.32
CA LYS A 376 14.55 -7.86 3.36
C LYS A 376 15.21 -9.23 3.51
N GLY A 377 16.31 -9.32 4.25
CA GLY A 377 17.08 -10.56 4.48
C GLY A 377 16.59 -11.50 5.60
N THR A 378 15.35 -11.37 6.08
CA THR A 378 14.82 -12.20 7.18
C THR A 378 13.74 -13.18 6.72
N VAL A 379 13.69 -14.33 7.40
CA VAL A 379 12.73 -15.41 7.18
C VAL A 379 11.71 -15.39 8.30
N GLN A 380 10.43 -15.38 7.92
CA GLN A 380 9.33 -15.57 8.84
C GLN A 380 8.77 -16.98 8.71
N LYS A 381 8.52 -17.63 9.85
CA LYS A 381 7.71 -18.86 9.94
C LYS A 381 6.34 -18.54 10.51
N ILE A 382 5.39 -19.40 10.20
CA ILE A 382 4.00 -19.27 10.64
C ILE A 382 3.74 -20.36 11.67
N TYR A 383 3.17 -19.96 12.79
CA TYR A 383 2.79 -20.84 13.89
C TYR A 383 1.31 -20.62 14.19
N ASP A 384 0.55 -21.70 14.32
CA ASP A 384 -0.85 -21.63 14.74
C ASP A 384 -0.88 -21.28 16.24
N LEU A 385 -1.65 -20.25 16.60
CA LEU A 385 -1.91 -19.89 18.00
C LEU A 385 -3.28 -20.39 18.45
N ASP A 386 -4.25 -20.36 17.55
CA ASP A 386 -5.61 -20.89 17.72
C ASP A 386 -6.12 -21.34 16.33
N ARG A 387 -7.38 -21.80 16.23
CA ARG A 387 -8.00 -22.26 14.98
C ARG A 387 -7.89 -21.25 13.82
N ASP A 388 -8.15 -19.99 14.12
CA ASP A 388 -8.29 -18.92 13.12
C ASP A 388 -7.25 -17.80 13.32
N VAL A 389 -6.26 -18.00 14.20
CA VAL A 389 -5.22 -17.02 14.54
C VAL A 389 -3.83 -17.64 14.41
N ARG A 390 -2.95 -16.99 13.65
CA ARG A 390 -1.57 -17.43 13.44
C ARG A 390 -0.56 -16.34 13.77
N LEU A 391 0.57 -16.71 14.34
CA LEU A 391 1.73 -15.86 14.52
C LEU A 391 2.72 -16.08 13.37
N LYS A 392 2.95 -15.04 12.57
CA LYS A 392 4.06 -14.96 11.64
C LYS A 392 5.25 -14.36 12.39
N LEU A 393 6.29 -15.15 12.67
CA LEU A 393 7.42 -14.76 13.51
C LEU A 393 8.74 -14.77 12.72
N THR A 394 9.58 -13.74 12.89
CA THR A 394 10.94 -13.71 12.34
C THR A 394 11.87 -14.65 13.11
N VAL A 395 12.38 -15.69 12.45
CA VAL A 395 13.15 -16.77 13.12
C VAL A 395 14.56 -17.00 12.55
N ALA A 396 14.82 -16.54 11.34
CA ALA A 396 16.11 -16.72 10.68
C ALA A 396 16.45 -15.53 9.79
N ARG A 397 17.72 -15.36 9.46
CA ARG A 397 18.18 -14.59 8.30
C ARG A 397 18.63 -15.55 7.22
N TYR A 398 18.57 -15.11 5.97
CA TYR A 398 19.09 -15.89 4.86
C TYR A 398 20.34 -15.23 4.28
N LEU A 399 21.26 -16.08 3.84
CA LEU A 399 22.56 -15.72 3.29
C LEU A 399 22.63 -16.22 1.84
N LEU A 400 23.23 -15.40 0.98
CA LEU A 400 23.58 -15.80 -0.38
C LEU A 400 24.88 -16.62 -0.39
N ALA A 401 25.25 -17.17 -1.55
CA ALA A 401 26.43 -18.03 -1.71
C ALA A 401 27.74 -17.43 -1.16
N ASN A 402 27.90 -16.10 -1.21
CA ASN A 402 29.05 -15.39 -0.69
C ASN A 402 29.00 -15.11 0.83
N GLY A 403 27.97 -15.59 1.53
CA GLY A 403 27.76 -15.38 2.96
C GLY A 403 27.16 -14.01 3.33
N ARG A 404 26.88 -13.13 2.38
CA ARG A 404 26.23 -11.82 2.65
C ARG A 404 24.76 -11.98 2.94
N SER A 405 24.26 -11.12 3.82
CA SER A 405 22.83 -10.97 4.08
C SER A 405 22.25 -9.92 3.14
N ILE A 406 21.05 -10.18 2.60
CA ILE A 406 20.33 -9.18 1.80
C ILE A 406 19.92 -7.97 2.65
N SER A 407 19.80 -8.14 3.97
CA SER A 407 19.53 -7.01 4.89
C SER A 407 20.64 -5.96 4.91
N ASP A 408 21.81 -6.24 4.33
CA ASP A 408 22.95 -5.31 4.26
C ASP A 408 22.79 -4.27 3.13
N GLY A 409 21.56 -3.79 2.91
CA GLY A 409 21.24 -2.74 1.94
C GLY A 409 20.65 -3.22 0.60
N GLY A 410 20.15 -4.46 0.51
CA GLY A 410 19.56 -5.01 -0.72
C GLY A 410 20.58 -5.33 -1.80
N ILE A 411 20.09 -5.67 -2.99
CA ILE A 411 20.87 -5.95 -4.19
C ILE A 411 21.03 -4.64 -4.95
N VAL A 412 22.28 -4.30 -5.26
CA VAL A 412 22.64 -3.17 -6.12
C VAL A 412 22.63 -3.66 -7.57
N PRO A 413 21.90 -3.02 -8.49
CA PRO A 413 21.92 -3.39 -9.89
C PRO A 413 23.28 -3.08 -10.53
N ASP A 414 23.65 -3.86 -11.55
CA ASP A 414 24.87 -3.62 -12.35
C ASP A 414 24.77 -2.32 -13.17
N VAL A 415 23.58 -2.00 -13.67
CA VAL A 415 23.24 -0.70 -14.26
C VAL A 415 21.99 -0.14 -13.61
N THR A 416 22.10 1.07 -13.09
CA THR A 416 20.95 1.77 -12.51
C THR A 416 20.13 2.43 -13.60
N ALA A 417 18.83 2.17 -13.62
CA ALA A 417 17.89 2.84 -14.52
C ALA A 417 16.68 3.32 -13.73
N GLY A 418 16.28 4.58 -13.94
CA GLY A 418 15.21 5.22 -13.17
C GLY A 418 14.34 6.15 -14.02
N ARG A 419 13.10 6.37 -13.59
CA ARG A 419 12.09 7.05 -14.41
C ARG A 419 12.12 8.55 -14.24
N VAL A 420 12.15 9.26 -15.37
CA VAL A 420 12.04 10.72 -15.47
C VAL A 420 10.73 11.09 -16.14
N ILE A 421 9.88 11.79 -15.42
CA ILE A 421 8.59 12.26 -15.90
C ILE A 421 8.73 13.76 -16.18
N PRO A 422 8.85 14.18 -17.46
CA PRO A 422 8.85 15.59 -17.79
C PRO A 422 7.43 16.16 -17.60
N LEU A 423 7.32 17.20 -16.78
CA LEU A 423 6.11 17.99 -16.58
C LEU A 423 6.32 19.35 -17.23
N GLU A 424 5.26 20.06 -17.60
CA GLU A 424 5.30 21.38 -18.27
C GLU A 424 6.38 22.34 -17.71
N SER A 425 6.56 22.36 -16.39
CA SER A 425 7.49 23.28 -15.74
C SER A 425 8.71 22.59 -15.11
N GLY A 426 8.70 21.26 -14.92
CA GLY A 426 9.75 20.55 -14.19
C GLY A 426 9.91 19.09 -14.58
N MET A 427 10.55 18.30 -13.72
CA MET A 427 10.75 16.86 -13.90
C MET A 427 10.50 16.15 -12.58
N TRP A 428 9.98 14.94 -12.63
CA TRP A 428 9.90 14.05 -11.48
C TRP A 428 10.81 12.85 -11.70
N TYR A 429 11.71 12.62 -10.76
CA TYR A 429 12.56 11.44 -10.75
C TYR A 429 11.93 10.40 -9.81
N ARG A 430 11.29 9.37 -10.37
CA ARG A 430 10.66 8.31 -9.55
C ARG A 430 11.62 7.15 -9.34
N GLY A 431 12.01 6.98 -8.07
CA GLY A 431 12.95 5.99 -7.55
C GLY A 431 14.29 5.93 -8.29
N PHE A 432 14.66 7.01 -8.94
CA PHE A 432 16.05 7.27 -9.28
C PHE A 432 16.70 7.87 -8.03
N ASP A 433 17.63 7.16 -7.39
CA ASP A 433 18.43 7.70 -6.28
C ASP A 433 19.89 7.83 -6.71
N PRO A 434 20.32 9.02 -7.13
CA PRO A 434 21.68 9.24 -7.62
C PRO A 434 22.69 9.46 -6.49
N SER A 435 22.24 9.49 -5.22
CA SER A 435 23.15 9.47 -4.07
C SER A 435 23.66 8.04 -3.79
N ASN A 436 22.90 7.04 -4.22
CA ASN A 436 23.17 5.62 -3.99
C ASN A 436 24.23 5.02 -4.94
N VAL A 437 24.43 5.67 -6.08
CA VAL A 437 25.44 5.34 -7.08
C VAL A 437 26.36 6.54 -7.09
N GLY A 438 27.46 6.50 -6.34
CA GLY A 438 28.34 7.65 -6.11
C GLY A 438 29.10 8.14 -7.36
N THR A 439 28.43 8.35 -8.49
CA THR A 439 29.01 8.10 -9.80
C THR A 439 28.77 9.21 -10.80
N ALA A 440 29.79 9.37 -11.64
CA ALA A 440 29.68 9.87 -12.99
C ALA A 440 28.38 9.39 -13.69
N TRP A 441 27.75 10.30 -14.42
CA TRP A 441 26.54 10.12 -15.23
C TRP A 441 26.46 8.83 -16.09
N PRO A 442 27.56 8.22 -16.60
CA PRO A 442 27.47 7.02 -17.45
C PRO A 442 26.91 5.75 -16.80
N ALA A 443 26.91 5.63 -15.47
CA ALA A 443 26.43 4.43 -14.76
C ALA A 443 24.91 4.42 -14.50
N ALA A 444 24.22 5.47 -14.94
CA ALA A 444 22.82 5.76 -14.65
C ALA A 444 22.07 6.10 -15.93
N LEU A 445 20.90 5.48 -16.14
CA LEU A 445 20.04 5.71 -17.30
C LEU A 445 18.70 6.32 -16.89
N PRO A 446 18.39 7.56 -17.32
CA PRO A 446 17.05 8.09 -17.20
C PRO A 446 16.11 7.42 -18.22
N GLU A 447 14.92 7.03 -17.77
CA GLU A 447 13.80 6.60 -18.60
C GLU A 447 12.84 7.76 -18.78
N ILE A 448 12.88 8.43 -19.93
CA ILE A 448 12.01 9.59 -20.19
C ILE A 448 10.65 9.12 -20.70
N VAL A 449 9.61 9.39 -19.92
CA VAL A 449 8.23 9.05 -20.30
C VAL A 449 7.80 9.81 -21.56
N GLY A 450 7.27 9.08 -22.54
CA GLY A 450 6.79 9.67 -23.80
C GLY A 450 7.90 9.92 -24.84
N SER A 451 9.13 9.49 -24.58
CA SER A 451 10.23 9.51 -25.56
C SER A 451 10.06 8.49 -26.71
N GLY A 452 8.98 7.71 -26.71
CA GLY A 452 8.75 6.58 -27.62
C GLY A 452 9.41 5.27 -27.16
N LEU A 453 10.21 5.31 -26.09
CA LEU A 453 10.72 4.16 -25.36
C LEU A 453 10.00 4.05 -24.01
N ASP A 454 8.92 3.28 -23.97
CA ASP A 454 8.01 3.22 -22.82
C ASP A 454 8.58 2.46 -21.60
N ASP A 455 9.68 1.72 -21.78
CA ASP A 455 10.35 0.94 -20.71
C ASP A 455 11.85 0.80 -21.03
N VAL A 456 12.66 1.81 -20.68
CA VAL A 456 14.11 1.84 -20.92
C VAL A 456 14.87 0.69 -20.24
N PRO A 457 14.58 0.30 -18.97
CA PRO A 457 15.19 -0.89 -18.37
C PRO A 457 14.96 -2.16 -19.21
N LEU A 458 13.73 -2.37 -19.69
CA LEU A 458 13.40 -3.50 -20.54
C LEU A 458 14.11 -3.43 -21.90
N GLU A 459 14.17 -2.25 -22.51
CA GLU A 459 14.85 -2.06 -23.79
C GLU A 459 16.37 -2.27 -23.68
N LEU A 460 16.99 -1.76 -22.62
CA LEU A 460 18.39 -2.04 -22.28
C LEU A 460 18.61 -3.54 -22.17
N ALA A 461 17.79 -4.23 -21.37
CA ALA A 461 17.91 -5.67 -21.15
C ALA A 461 17.77 -6.44 -22.48
N ARG A 462 16.76 -6.11 -23.29
CA ARG A 462 16.50 -6.73 -24.59
C ARG A 462 17.66 -6.52 -25.58
N ARG A 463 18.14 -5.29 -25.74
CA ARG A 463 19.29 -4.99 -26.62
C ARG A 463 20.57 -5.66 -26.12
N ALA A 464 20.78 -5.71 -24.80
CA ALA A 464 21.96 -6.33 -24.21
C ALA A 464 21.99 -7.84 -24.46
N VAL A 465 20.89 -8.57 -24.23
CA VAL A 465 20.87 -10.01 -24.50
C VAL A 465 21.07 -10.31 -25.99
N LEU A 466 20.50 -9.51 -26.90
CA LEU A 466 20.71 -9.63 -28.35
C LEU A 466 22.16 -9.35 -28.78
N ALA A 467 22.85 -8.43 -28.09
CA ALA A 467 24.24 -8.10 -28.36
C ALA A 467 25.23 -9.11 -27.73
N THR A 468 24.75 -9.98 -26.85
CA THR A 468 25.57 -10.95 -26.13
C THR A 468 25.84 -12.20 -26.99
N ARG A 469 27.04 -12.77 -26.89
CA ARG A 469 27.48 -13.93 -27.70
C ARG A 469 27.33 -15.28 -27.00
N GLY A 470 27.07 -15.31 -25.70
CA GLY A 470 26.98 -16.54 -24.90
C GLY A 470 26.25 -16.34 -23.57
N PRO A 471 25.94 -17.42 -22.83
CA PRO A 471 25.11 -17.36 -21.63
C PRO A 471 25.85 -16.85 -20.38
N ALA A 472 27.18 -16.70 -20.43
CA ALA A 472 27.99 -16.29 -19.29
C ALA A 472 27.71 -14.84 -18.89
N ARG A 473 27.53 -14.59 -17.59
CA ARG A 473 27.23 -13.25 -17.06
C ARG A 473 28.27 -12.21 -17.44
N ARG A 474 29.57 -12.56 -17.46
CA ARG A 474 30.63 -11.64 -17.91
C ARG A 474 30.37 -11.05 -19.30
N ASP A 475 29.88 -11.86 -20.22
CA ASP A 475 29.61 -11.42 -21.59
C ASP A 475 28.32 -10.57 -21.65
N VAL A 476 27.31 -10.95 -20.86
CA VAL A 476 26.08 -10.15 -20.68
C VAL A 476 26.40 -8.78 -20.10
N LEU A 477 27.24 -8.70 -19.06
CA LEU A 477 27.64 -7.44 -18.45
C LEU A 477 28.35 -6.52 -19.44
N ALA A 478 29.28 -7.05 -20.23
CA ALA A 478 29.97 -6.26 -21.25
C ALA A 478 28.96 -5.68 -22.27
N ALA A 479 27.96 -6.47 -22.67
CA ALA A 479 26.90 -6.01 -23.55
C ALA A 479 25.98 -4.97 -22.87
N VAL A 480 25.57 -5.20 -21.62
CA VAL A 480 24.78 -4.26 -20.82
C VAL A 480 25.50 -2.91 -20.70
N THR A 481 26.80 -2.90 -20.39
CA THR A 481 27.58 -1.65 -20.31
C THR A 481 27.62 -0.92 -21.66
N ALA A 482 27.97 -1.60 -22.75
CA ALA A 482 28.06 -0.97 -24.07
C ALA A 482 26.70 -0.44 -24.57
N VAL A 483 25.62 -1.21 -24.37
CA VAL A 483 24.26 -0.78 -24.71
C VAL A 483 23.82 0.37 -23.82
N SER A 484 24.18 0.37 -22.54
CA SER A 484 23.85 1.47 -21.63
C SER A 484 24.46 2.80 -22.08
N GLU A 485 25.71 2.82 -22.55
CA GLU A 485 26.33 4.04 -23.06
C GLU A 485 25.57 4.60 -24.27
N THR A 486 25.15 3.73 -25.19
CA THR A 486 24.40 4.12 -26.40
C THR A 486 23.02 4.63 -26.03
N LEU A 487 22.27 3.88 -25.22
CA LEU A 487 20.92 4.25 -24.79
C LEU A 487 20.94 5.50 -23.91
N GLY A 488 21.99 5.69 -23.10
CA GLY A 488 22.19 6.90 -22.31
C GLY A 488 22.44 8.13 -23.17
N ALA A 489 23.15 7.99 -24.30
CA ALA A 489 23.29 9.06 -25.27
C ALA A 489 21.95 9.40 -25.95
N GLU A 490 21.17 8.39 -26.35
CA GLU A 490 19.82 8.57 -26.91
C GLU A 490 18.89 9.31 -25.91
N GLN A 491 18.92 8.92 -24.63
CA GLN A 491 18.12 9.57 -23.58
C GLN A 491 18.61 10.98 -23.24
N ASP A 492 19.92 11.22 -23.26
CA ASP A 492 20.48 12.56 -23.07
C ASP A 492 20.08 13.52 -24.20
N GLU A 493 20.09 13.05 -25.46
CA GLU A 493 19.63 13.83 -26.62
C GLU A 493 18.13 14.12 -26.52
N ALA A 494 17.32 13.13 -26.15
CA ALA A 494 15.89 13.31 -25.92
C ALA A 494 15.60 14.32 -24.80
N MET A 495 16.36 14.26 -23.70
CA MET A 495 16.26 15.23 -22.60
C MET A 495 16.65 16.64 -23.05
N ALA A 496 17.76 16.76 -23.79
CA ALA A 496 18.23 18.04 -24.30
C ALA A 496 17.23 18.68 -25.27
N ALA A 497 16.64 17.90 -26.17
CA ALA A 497 15.58 18.38 -27.05
C ALA A 497 14.35 18.85 -26.26
N LEU A 498 13.89 18.05 -25.30
CA LEU A 498 12.73 18.38 -24.46
C LEU A 498 12.93 19.67 -23.64
N LEU A 499 14.14 19.91 -23.15
CA LEU A 499 14.46 21.10 -22.36
C LEU A 499 14.81 22.31 -23.24
N ALA A 500 15.33 22.11 -24.45
CA ALA A 500 15.55 23.18 -25.43
C ALA A 500 14.24 23.85 -25.87
N ASP A 501 13.15 23.09 -25.99
CA ASP A 501 11.80 23.63 -26.22
C ASP A 501 11.33 24.58 -25.09
N ARG A 502 11.97 24.52 -23.92
CA ARG A 502 11.76 25.39 -22.77
C ARG A 502 12.81 26.49 -22.63
N GLY A 503 13.69 26.64 -23.62
CA GLY A 503 14.78 27.61 -23.61
C GLY A 503 15.95 27.26 -22.69
N LEU A 504 16.03 26.00 -22.22
CA LEU A 504 17.10 25.55 -21.32
C LEU A 504 18.20 24.83 -22.10
N SER A 505 19.45 25.24 -21.90
CA SER A 505 20.61 24.51 -22.43
C SER A 505 20.98 23.34 -21.51
N TRP A 506 20.90 22.10 -22.03
CA TRP A 506 21.13 20.85 -21.26
C TRP A 506 22.41 20.10 -21.67
N GLU A 507 23.51 20.84 -21.87
CA GLU A 507 24.79 20.27 -22.30
C GLU A 507 25.60 19.65 -21.17
N ARG A 508 26.41 18.62 -21.48
CA ARG A 508 27.33 18.00 -20.51
C ARG A 508 28.49 18.93 -20.18
N ALA A 509 28.98 18.83 -18.95
CA ALA A 509 30.21 19.51 -18.54
C ALA A 509 31.43 18.93 -19.28
N PRO A 510 32.39 19.78 -19.72
CA PRO A 510 33.69 19.32 -20.19
C PRO A 510 34.39 18.39 -19.19
N GLU A 511 35.20 17.44 -19.68
CA GLU A 511 35.87 16.44 -18.81
C GLU A 511 36.78 17.08 -17.74
N ASP A 512 37.35 18.24 -18.03
CA ASP A 512 38.23 19.03 -17.17
C ASP A 512 37.48 19.97 -16.21
N SER A 513 36.14 19.93 -16.19
CA SER A 513 35.33 20.72 -15.25
C SER A 513 35.62 20.34 -13.79
N PRO A 514 35.53 21.30 -12.84
CA PRO A 514 35.79 21.02 -11.42
C PRO A 514 34.89 19.93 -10.85
N THR A 515 35.41 19.18 -9.87
CA THR A 515 34.69 18.09 -9.18
C THR A 515 34.42 18.38 -7.70
N THR A 516 34.66 19.61 -7.26
CA THR A 516 34.37 20.07 -5.88
C THR A 516 32.92 20.53 -5.75
N ALA A 517 32.36 20.57 -4.54
CA ALA A 517 31.00 21.09 -4.34
C ALA A 517 30.88 22.54 -4.85
N PRO A 518 29.82 22.90 -5.59
CA PRO A 518 29.62 24.24 -6.13
C PRO A 518 29.15 25.21 -5.05
N THR A 519 29.59 26.46 -5.14
CA THR A 519 29.08 27.56 -4.31
C THR A 519 27.89 28.22 -5.01
N VAL A 520 26.70 28.03 -4.44
CA VAL A 520 25.44 28.52 -5.02
C VAL A 520 24.53 29.09 -3.93
N ARG A 521 23.64 30.00 -4.35
CA ARG A 521 22.50 30.47 -3.54
C ARG A 521 21.20 30.08 -4.21
N VAL A 522 20.28 29.49 -3.46
CA VAL A 522 18.93 29.12 -3.96
C VAL A 522 17.86 29.78 -3.11
N GLU A 523 16.89 30.37 -3.79
CA GLU A 523 15.70 30.98 -3.20
C GLU A 523 14.45 30.29 -3.74
N LEU A 524 13.56 29.85 -2.84
CA LEU A 524 12.24 29.34 -3.19
C LEU A 524 11.21 30.42 -2.89
N ALA A 525 10.49 30.83 -3.93
CA ALA A 525 9.35 31.72 -3.82
C ALA A 525 8.08 30.93 -4.13
N ALA A 526 7.18 30.86 -3.16
CA ALA A 526 5.86 30.27 -3.30
C ALA A 526 4.80 31.31 -2.93
N GLU A 527 3.78 31.46 -3.77
CA GLU A 527 2.54 32.05 -3.30
C GLU A 527 1.87 31.10 -2.28
N ARG A 528 0.86 31.59 -1.56
CA ARG A 528 0.12 30.74 -0.60
C ARG A 528 -0.54 29.58 -1.35
N LEU A 529 -0.03 28.37 -1.15
CA LEU A 529 -0.50 27.17 -1.86
C LEU A 529 -1.90 26.80 -1.37
N THR A 530 -2.89 26.79 -2.27
CA THR A 530 -4.30 26.44 -1.97
C THR A 530 -4.72 25.20 -2.74
N GLY A 531 -5.89 24.59 -2.48
CA GLY A 531 -6.31 23.40 -3.24
C GLY A 531 -6.22 23.62 -4.77
N GLY A 532 -5.65 22.67 -5.51
CA GLY A 532 -5.40 22.77 -6.94
C GLY A 532 -3.92 22.94 -7.34
N ARG A 533 -3.67 23.40 -8.57
CA ARG A 533 -2.33 23.47 -9.18
C ARG A 533 -1.67 24.82 -8.92
N HIS A 534 -0.43 24.82 -8.44
CA HIS A 534 0.34 26.03 -8.07
C HIS A 534 1.75 26.03 -8.64
N GLU A 535 2.30 27.23 -8.85
CA GLU A 535 3.68 27.45 -9.26
C GLU A 535 4.60 27.70 -8.05
N LEU A 536 5.65 26.90 -7.93
CA LEU A 536 6.79 27.14 -7.05
C LEU A 536 7.96 27.68 -7.89
N ARG A 537 8.39 28.91 -7.64
CA ARG A 537 9.52 29.50 -8.37
C ARG A 537 10.82 29.24 -7.63
N VAL A 538 11.80 28.70 -8.35
CA VAL A 538 13.16 28.45 -7.86
C VAL A 538 14.11 29.40 -8.57
N SER A 539 14.91 30.15 -7.81
CA SER A 539 16.01 30.96 -8.35
C SER A 539 17.33 30.40 -7.83
N MET A 540 18.31 30.19 -8.71
CA MET A 540 19.66 29.76 -8.32
C MET A 540 20.72 30.67 -8.92
N THR A 541 21.59 31.20 -8.07
CA THR A 541 22.74 32.02 -8.46
C THR A 541 24.02 31.20 -8.38
N ASN A 542 24.81 31.22 -9.45
CA ASN A 542 26.14 30.63 -9.50
C ASN A 542 27.19 31.64 -8.98
N ASP A 543 27.71 31.44 -7.77
CA ASP A 543 28.71 32.34 -7.17
C ASP A 543 30.15 31.89 -7.49
N GLU A 544 30.34 30.92 -8.39
CA GLU A 544 31.65 30.43 -8.82
C GLU A 544 32.19 31.18 -10.05
N PRO A 545 33.52 31.18 -10.28
CA PRO A 545 34.13 31.74 -11.49
C PRO A 545 34.04 30.84 -12.73
N VAL A 546 33.34 29.69 -12.65
CA VAL A 546 33.16 28.73 -13.75
C VAL A 546 31.68 28.44 -13.99
N PRO A 547 31.26 28.09 -15.23
CA PRO A 547 29.87 27.76 -15.51
C PRO A 547 29.43 26.47 -14.82
N LEU A 548 28.14 26.39 -14.48
CA LEU A 548 27.47 25.16 -14.08
C LEU A 548 26.72 24.57 -15.27
N TYR A 549 26.73 23.25 -15.40
CA TYR A 549 26.11 22.50 -16.50
C TYR A 549 25.08 21.52 -15.94
N ARG A 550 23.98 21.31 -16.69
CA ARG A 550 22.82 20.49 -16.26
C ARG A 550 22.39 20.81 -14.82
N ALA A 551 22.44 22.09 -14.49
CA ALA A 551 22.13 22.60 -13.18
C ALA A 551 20.64 22.37 -12.93
N GLN A 552 20.30 21.85 -11.76
CA GLN A 552 18.93 21.56 -11.39
C GLN A 552 18.78 21.58 -9.87
N VAL A 553 17.57 21.86 -9.41
CA VAL A 553 17.20 21.89 -8.00
C VAL A 553 16.13 20.86 -7.73
N GLU A 554 16.45 19.89 -6.88
CA GLU A 554 15.52 18.89 -6.38
C GLU A 554 14.87 19.41 -5.10
N LEU A 555 13.55 19.52 -5.13
CA LEU A 555 12.71 19.96 -4.01
C LEU A 555 12.09 18.74 -3.35
N ALA A 556 12.19 18.69 -2.04
CA ALA A 556 11.54 17.67 -1.21
C ALA A 556 10.73 18.34 -0.10
N CYS A 557 9.52 17.84 0.13
CA CYS A 557 8.62 18.37 1.14
C CYS A 557 8.30 17.29 2.16
N ARG A 558 9.02 17.31 3.28
CA ARG A 558 8.92 16.26 4.31
C ARG A 558 7.57 16.23 5.03
N SER A 559 6.82 17.32 5.00
CA SER A 559 5.57 17.52 5.74
C SER A 559 4.30 17.21 4.95
N ALA A 560 4.41 17.22 3.62
CA ALA A 560 3.25 17.19 2.75
C ALA A 560 3.04 15.89 2.02
N GLY A 561 4.13 15.26 1.56
CA GLY A 561 4.08 14.09 0.70
C GLY A 561 3.47 14.32 -0.70
N TRP A 562 2.72 15.40 -0.95
CA TRP A 562 2.03 15.65 -2.23
C TRP A 562 2.88 16.35 -3.29
N TRP A 563 4.07 16.85 -2.96
CA TRP A 563 5.01 17.44 -3.93
C TRP A 563 6.48 17.11 -3.66
N ASP A 564 6.74 15.89 -3.19
CA ASP A 564 8.09 15.40 -2.92
C ASP A 564 8.82 14.97 -4.21
N GLY A 565 10.12 15.27 -4.30
CA GLY A 565 10.97 14.86 -5.42
C GLY A 565 10.76 15.65 -6.72
N VAL A 566 10.21 16.87 -6.64
CA VAL A 566 10.07 17.73 -7.82
C VAL A 566 11.44 18.31 -8.18
N VAL A 567 11.91 18.06 -9.40
CA VAL A 567 13.17 18.61 -9.90
C VAL A 567 12.92 19.73 -10.89
N VAL A 568 13.52 20.89 -10.63
CA VAL A 568 13.46 22.06 -11.49
C VAL A 568 14.77 22.16 -12.29
N PRO A 569 14.75 21.84 -13.59
CA PRO A 569 15.91 22.01 -14.45
C PRO A 569 16.17 23.51 -14.69
N LEU A 570 17.42 23.91 -14.56
CA LEU A 570 17.90 25.28 -14.82
C LEU A 570 18.92 25.31 -15.97
N GLY A 571 19.48 24.16 -16.34
CA GLY A 571 20.37 24.03 -17.50
C GLY A 571 21.76 24.59 -17.23
N ARG A 572 22.30 25.35 -18.17
CA ARG A 572 23.61 25.99 -18.03
C ARG A 572 23.48 27.36 -17.35
N ILE A 573 24.34 27.62 -16.36
CA ILE A 573 24.35 28.88 -15.60
C ILE A 573 25.75 29.46 -15.61
N GLU A 574 25.91 30.65 -16.17
CA GLU A 574 27.22 31.33 -16.25
C GLU A 574 27.69 31.84 -14.88
N PRO A 575 29.00 32.13 -14.73
CA PRO A 575 29.53 32.78 -13.53
C PRO A 575 28.79 34.07 -13.18
N GLY A 576 28.27 34.17 -11.96
CA GLY A 576 27.52 35.32 -11.45
C GLY A 576 26.09 35.46 -11.99
N GLU A 577 25.62 34.52 -12.82
CA GLU A 577 24.25 34.52 -13.35
C GLU A 577 23.26 33.89 -12.35
N THR A 578 22.01 34.38 -12.37
CA THR A 578 20.88 33.77 -11.67
C THR A 578 19.94 33.14 -12.69
N ALA A 579 19.79 31.82 -12.64
CA ALA A 579 18.79 31.10 -13.42
C ALA A 579 17.49 30.94 -12.61
N GLN A 580 16.35 30.91 -13.31
CA GLN A 580 15.04 30.72 -12.72
C GLN A 580 14.30 29.56 -13.38
N GLY A 581 13.56 28.80 -12.58
CA GLY A 581 12.68 27.74 -13.04
C GLY A 581 11.42 27.65 -12.18
N VAL A 582 10.43 26.91 -12.66
CA VAL A 582 9.12 26.80 -12.00
C VAL A 582 8.75 25.33 -11.81
N ALA A 583 8.32 24.94 -10.63
CA ALA A 583 7.75 23.63 -10.35
C ALA A 583 6.22 23.76 -10.20
N LEU A 584 5.46 22.99 -10.98
CA LEU A 584 4.02 22.90 -10.81
C LEU A 584 3.73 21.80 -9.79
N VAL A 585 3.00 22.15 -8.73
CA VAL A 585 2.61 21.24 -7.66
C VAL A 585 1.10 21.22 -7.51
N ASP A 586 0.54 20.02 -7.34
CA ASP A 586 -0.90 19.84 -7.13
C ASP A 586 -1.17 19.63 -5.64
N VAL A 587 -1.72 20.66 -5.01
CA VAL A 587 -2.14 20.64 -3.61
C VAL A 587 -3.50 19.94 -3.55
N PRO A 588 -3.66 18.87 -2.74
CA PRO A 588 -4.97 18.28 -2.53
C PRO A 588 -5.96 19.33 -1.99
N ARG A 589 -7.20 19.33 -2.49
CA ARG A 589 -8.27 20.12 -1.89
C ARG A 589 -8.60 19.52 -0.50
N GLY A 590 -9.10 20.34 0.44
CA GLY A 590 -9.39 19.91 1.82
C GLY A 590 -8.23 19.95 2.83
N VAL A 591 -7.01 20.38 2.46
CA VAL A 591 -5.86 20.44 3.39
C VAL A 591 -5.89 21.68 4.31
N GLU A 592 -5.96 21.48 5.63
CA GLU A 592 -5.96 22.59 6.60
C GLU A 592 -4.70 23.48 6.50
N PRO A 593 -4.80 24.79 6.81
CA PRO A 593 -3.66 25.71 6.78
C PRO A 593 -2.48 25.25 7.64
N ARG A 594 -1.28 25.31 7.06
CA ARG A 594 -0.02 24.92 7.71
C ARG A 594 1.19 25.57 7.07
N VAL A 595 2.37 25.28 7.62
CA VAL A 595 3.66 25.67 7.04
C VAL A 595 4.44 24.40 6.77
N ASP A 596 4.81 24.21 5.50
CA ASP A 596 5.55 23.07 5.02
C ASP A 596 7.05 23.35 5.00
N ALA A 597 7.87 22.40 5.47
CA ALA A 597 9.33 22.52 5.43
C ALA A 597 9.84 21.89 4.12
N ALA A 598 10.26 22.77 3.20
CA ALA A 598 10.83 22.39 1.92
C ALA A 598 12.36 22.35 2.03
N THR A 599 12.95 21.24 1.61
CA THR A 599 14.41 21.13 1.40
C THR A 599 14.73 21.25 -0.07
N ALA A 600 15.86 21.89 -0.38
CA ALA A 600 16.39 21.98 -1.73
C ALA A 600 17.76 21.29 -1.81
N GLN A 601 17.96 20.48 -2.84
CA GLN A 601 19.25 19.91 -3.18
C GLN A 601 19.66 20.36 -4.59
N VAL A 602 20.88 20.86 -4.72
CA VAL A 602 21.43 21.32 -5.99
C VAL A 602 22.29 20.24 -6.61
N ARG A 603 22.04 20.00 -7.90
CA ARG A 603 22.84 19.12 -8.74
C ARG A 603 23.37 19.90 -9.93
N ALA A 604 24.60 19.61 -10.31
CA ALA A 604 25.22 20.05 -11.55
C ALA A 604 26.12 18.93 -12.05
N ASP A 605 26.27 18.80 -13.36
CA ASP A 605 27.06 17.72 -13.97
C ASP A 605 28.51 17.75 -13.48
N ARG A 606 29.06 16.56 -13.17
CA ARG A 606 30.39 16.33 -12.56
C ARG A 606 30.61 16.98 -11.19
N ARG A 607 29.59 17.57 -10.56
CA ARG A 607 29.68 18.20 -9.24
C ARG A 607 29.05 17.33 -8.13
N PRO A 608 29.61 17.30 -6.91
CA PRO A 608 28.94 16.72 -5.74
C PRO A 608 27.60 17.40 -5.44
N LEU A 609 26.67 16.63 -4.87
CA LEU A 609 25.36 17.12 -4.41
C LEU A 609 25.52 18.14 -3.29
N VAL A 610 24.78 19.25 -3.35
CA VAL A 610 24.75 20.28 -2.29
C VAL A 610 23.36 20.31 -1.68
N SER A 611 23.26 20.10 -0.37
CA SER A 611 22.00 20.25 0.37
C SER A 611 21.93 21.64 1.01
N LEU A 612 20.80 22.31 0.85
CA LEU A 612 20.54 23.62 1.44
C LEU A 612 19.65 23.49 2.67
N GLY A 613 19.64 24.54 3.50
CA GLY A 613 18.78 24.61 4.67
C GLY A 613 17.28 24.56 4.31
N GLU A 614 16.45 24.24 5.31
CA GLU A 614 14.99 24.19 5.15
C GLU A 614 14.42 25.58 4.88
N GLN A 615 13.57 25.67 3.86
CA GLN A 615 12.79 26.87 3.55
C GLN A 615 11.32 26.57 3.85
N LEU A 616 10.64 27.52 4.49
CA LEU A 616 9.27 27.33 4.93
C LEU A 616 8.28 27.85 3.89
N VAL A 617 7.33 27.00 3.51
CA VAL A 617 6.33 27.27 2.47
C VAL A 617 4.93 27.25 3.10
N PRO A 618 4.22 28.38 3.20
CA PRO A 618 2.87 28.41 3.74
C PRO A 618 1.87 27.77 2.77
N SER A 619 1.08 26.82 3.25
CA SER A 619 -0.02 26.20 2.53
C SER A 619 -1.34 26.40 3.27
N ALA A 620 -2.44 26.52 2.53
CA ALA A 620 -3.79 26.61 3.07
C ALA A 620 -4.80 26.20 2.02
N SER A 621 -5.54 25.11 2.22
CA SER A 621 -6.66 24.78 1.36
C SER A 621 -7.97 25.42 1.83
N GLN A 622 -8.95 25.38 0.94
CA GLN A 622 -10.37 25.33 1.28
C GLN A 622 -10.67 24.00 1.99
N PRO A 623 -11.43 23.99 3.10
CA PRO A 623 -11.88 22.77 3.75
C PRO A 623 -12.80 21.96 2.83
N ALA A 624 -12.90 20.65 3.06
CA ALA A 624 -13.89 19.82 2.38
C ALA A 624 -15.32 20.34 2.65
N PRO A 625 -16.24 20.22 1.69
CA PRO A 625 -17.62 20.67 1.87
C PRO A 625 -18.32 19.86 2.96
N THR A 626 -19.14 20.54 3.75
CA THR A 626 -19.98 19.96 4.80
C THR A 626 -21.31 19.58 4.18
N MET A 627 -21.74 18.34 4.41
CA MET A 627 -22.97 17.80 3.84
C MET A 627 -23.97 17.39 4.92
N ARG A 628 -25.24 17.43 4.53
CA ARG A 628 -26.34 16.78 5.23
C ARG A 628 -27.02 15.80 4.29
N LEU A 629 -27.24 14.58 4.77
CA LEU A 629 -28.01 13.57 4.05
C LEU A 629 -29.36 13.37 4.72
N SER A 630 -30.40 13.16 3.92
CA SER A 630 -31.70 12.68 4.39
C SER A 630 -32.09 11.46 3.60
N LEU A 631 -32.29 10.35 4.29
CA LEU A 631 -32.61 9.05 3.70
C LEU A 631 -33.99 8.59 4.16
N ARG A 632 -34.77 8.02 3.24
CA ARG A 632 -36.06 7.40 3.56
C ARG A 632 -36.35 6.30 2.55
N VAL A 633 -37.02 5.24 3.00
CA VAL A 633 -37.56 4.21 2.11
C VAL A 633 -38.97 4.58 1.68
N GLU A 634 -39.22 4.56 0.38
CA GLU A 634 -40.53 4.83 -0.22
C GLU A 634 -41.01 3.62 -1.04
N PRO A 635 -42.31 3.34 -1.06
CA PRO A 635 -42.83 2.31 -1.96
C PRO A 635 -42.64 2.75 -3.42
N ASP A 636 -42.34 1.79 -4.29
CA ASP A 636 -42.40 2.03 -5.73
C ASP A 636 -43.86 2.37 -6.15
N PRO A 637 -44.09 3.51 -6.83
CA PRO A 637 -45.43 3.97 -7.15
C PRO A 637 -46.13 3.09 -8.20
N GLU A 638 -45.37 2.34 -9.00
CA GLU A 638 -45.89 1.45 -10.04
C GLU A 638 -46.08 0.01 -9.53
N GLY A 639 -45.67 -0.27 -8.29
CA GLY A 639 -45.73 -1.58 -7.68
C GLY A 639 -44.76 -2.58 -8.32
N ALA A 640 -43.59 -2.09 -8.75
CA ALA A 640 -42.55 -2.92 -9.34
C ALA A 640 -42.17 -4.08 -8.41
N VAL A 641 -41.87 -5.22 -9.04
CA VAL A 641 -41.48 -6.45 -8.35
C VAL A 641 -40.05 -6.75 -8.76
N GLY A 642 -39.19 -6.98 -7.77
CA GLY A 642 -37.80 -7.27 -7.96
C GLY A 642 -37.55 -8.69 -8.48
N PRO A 643 -36.29 -9.03 -8.76
CA PRO A 643 -35.89 -10.34 -9.28
C PRO A 643 -36.28 -11.53 -8.41
N HIS A 644 -36.44 -11.35 -7.09
CA HIS A 644 -36.86 -12.41 -6.19
C HIS A 644 -38.39 -12.49 -6.00
N GLY A 645 -39.15 -11.67 -6.74
CA GLY A 645 -40.61 -11.70 -6.69
C GLY A 645 -41.20 -10.90 -5.53
N HIS A 646 -40.42 -10.00 -4.93
CA HIS A 646 -40.82 -9.16 -3.81
C HIS A 646 -40.95 -7.68 -4.23
N PRO A 647 -41.68 -6.85 -3.47
CA PRO A 647 -41.87 -5.44 -3.82
C PRO A 647 -40.54 -4.67 -3.85
N VAL A 648 -40.35 -3.89 -4.91
CA VAL A 648 -39.29 -2.89 -4.99
C VAL A 648 -39.67 -1.67 -4.16
N ARG A 649 -38.67 -1.07 -3.53
CA ARG A 649 -38.77 0.19 -2.80
C ARG A 649 -37.62 1.09 -3.21
N HIS A 650 -37.85 2.40 -3.18
CA HIS A 650 -36.81 3.39 -3.43
C HIS A 650 -36.19 3.85 -2.12
N VAL A 651 -34.86 3.84 -2.04
CA VAL A 651 -34.11 4.63 -1.07
C VAL A 651 -33.97 6.04 -1.65
N ALA A 652 -34.80 6.95 -1.15
CA ALA A 652 -34.68 8.35 -1.49
C ALA A 652 -33.55 8.97 -0.66
N VAL A 653 -32.44 9.29 -1.30
CA VAL A 653 -31.30 9.99 -0.69
C VAL A 653 -31.34 11.45 -1.15
N THR A 654 -31.45 12.37 -0.22
CA THR A 654 -31.30 13.81 -0.47
C THR A 654 -29.93 14.23 0.03
N VAL A 655 -29.06 14.61 -0.90
CA VAL A 655 -27.74 15.17 -0.62
C VAL A 655 -27.87 16.69 -0.60
N GLN A 656 -27.62 17.30 0.55
CA GLN A 656 -27.60 18.74 0.73
C GLN A 656 -26.17 19.22 0.98
N ASP A 657 -25.68 20.10 0.13
CA ASP A 657 -24.46 20.85 0.40
C ASP A 657 -24.77 22.03 1.33
N LEU A 658 -24.02 22.16 2.42
CA LEU A 658 -24.16 23.24 3.38
C LEU A 658 -23.21 24.42 3.08
N ASP A 659 -22.23 24.21 2.19
CA ASP A 659 -21.22 25.18 1.83
C ASP A 659 -21.57 25.96 0.55
N ARG A 660 -20.72 26.91 0.13
CA ARG A 660 -21.04 27.87 -0.95
C ARG A 660 -20.61 27.42 -2.35
N GLU A 661 -19.74 26.43 -2.47
CA GLU A 661 -19.15 26.05 -3.75
C GLU A 661 -19.94 24.92 -4.42
N ALA A 662 -20.00 24.92 -5.74
CA ALA A 662 -20.68 23.86 -6.47
C ALA A 662 -19.79 22.63 -6.59
N LEU A 663 -20.36 21.45 -6.40
CA LEU A 663 -19.68 20.16 -6.55
C LEU A 663 -19.97 19.55 -7.93
N THR A 664 -19.03 18.77 -8.44
CA THR A 664 -19.11 18.14 -9.77
C THR A 664 -18.93 16.63 -9.68
N GLY A 665 -19.75 15.89 -10.42
CA GLY A 665 -19.68 14.43 -10.45
C GLY A 665 -19.92 13.78 -9.10
N VAL A 666 -20.90 14.26 -8.33
CA VAL A 666 -21.20 13.71 -7.01
C VAL A 666 -21.78 12.31 -7.17
N GLU A 667 -21.08 11.28 -6.71
CA GLU A 667 -21.57 9.89 -6.71
C GLU A 667 -22.06 9.51 -5.33
N VAL A 668 -23.28 8.95 -5.25
CA VAL A 668 -23.87 8.44 -4.02
C VAL A 668 -23.92 6.92 -4.13
N HIS A 669 -23.28 6.21 -3.23
CA HIS A 669 -23.24 4.75 -3.19
C HIS A 669 -23.90 4.22 -1.92
N LEU A 670 -24.59 3.08 -2.03
CA LEU A 670 -25.09 2.31 -0.91
C LEU A 670 -24.28 1.02 -0.76
N GLY A 671 -23.80 0.76 0.44
CA GLY A 671 -23.24 -0.53 0.85
C GLY A 671 -24.22 -1.29 1.73
N TYR A 672 -24.24 -2.63 1.65
CA TYR A 672 -25.13 -3.45 2.47
C TYR A 672 -24.43 -4.73 3.00
N PRO A 673 -24.50 -5.04 4.32
CA PRO A 673 -24.15 -6.35 4.84
C PRO A 673 -25.16 -7.40 4.34
N ASP A 674 -24.66 -8.39 3.62
CA ASP A 674 -25.41 -9.49 3.01
C ASP A 674 -26.61 -10.01 3.82
N SER A 675 -27.82 -9.91 3.27
CA SER A 675 -29.05 -10.55 3.78
C SER A 675 -29.84 -11.18 2.63
N ASP A 676 -30.58 -12.24 2.92
CA ASP A 676 -31.53 -12.84 1.96
C ASP A 676 -32.87 -12.08 1.92
N ALA A 677 -33.12 -11.21 2.90
CA ALA A 677 -34.40 -10.51 3.03
C ALA A 677 -34.39 -9.09 2.44
N VAL A 678 -33.21 -8.55 2.09
CA VAL A 678 -33.07 -7.23 1.46
C VAL A 678 -31.98 -7.31 0.39
N GLU A 679 -32.27 -6.85 -0.81
CA GLU A 679 -31.30 -6.77 -1.91
C GLU A 679 -31.22 -5.33 -2.44
N LEU A 680 -30.00 -4.79 -2.58
CA LEU A 680 -29.76 -3.56 -3.34
C LEU A 680 -29.79 -3.88 -4.85
N LEU A 681 -30.72 -3.25 -5.56
CA LEU A 681 -30.82 -3.34 -7.03
C LEU A 681 -29.92 -2.30 -7.71
N ASP A 682 -29.76 -1.13 -7.08
CA ASP A 682 -28.81 -0.10 -7.46
C ASP A 682 -27.84 0.19 -6.31
N TRP A 683 -26.54 0.04 -6.56
CA TRP A 683 -25.52 0.30 -5.54
C TRP A 683 -24.98 1.73 -5.59
N GLY A 684 -25.27 2.50 -6.64
CA GLY A 684 -24.85 3.89 -6.69
C GLY A 684 -25.44 4.69 -7.86
N VAL A 685 -25.34 6.02 -7.76
CA VAL A 685 -25.89 6.98 -8.72
C VAL A 685 -25.03 8.25 -8.80
N ARG A 686 -24.76 8.71 -10.03
CA ARG A 686 -23.99 9.93 -10.28
C ARG A 686 -24.87 11.15 -10.53
N VAL A 687 -24.59 12.24 -9.82
CA VAL A 687 -25.15 13.58 -9.99
C VAL A 687 -24.07 14.46 -10.64
N PRO A 688 -24.23 14.85 -11.93
CA PRO A 688 -23.18 15.56 -12.65
C PRO A 688 -22.76 16.89 -12.02
N ARG A 689 -23.69 17.57 -11.34
CA ARG A 689 -23.42 18.84 -10.65
C ARG A 689 -24.43 19.07 -9.52
N LEU A 690 -23.93 19.47 -8.36
CA LEU A 690 -24.70 20.00 -7.23
C LEU A 690 -24.30 21.45 -7.01
N ALA A 691 -25.25 22.38 -7.04
CA ALA A 691 -24.92 23.80 -6.81
C ALA A 691 -24.64 24.05 -5.32
N GLY A 692 -23.82 25.06 -5.01
CA GLY A 692 -23.55 25.44 -3.62
C GLY A 692 -24.82 25.80 -2.86
N ARG A 693 -24.93 25.36 -1.60
CA ARG A 693 -26.13 25.53 -0.74
C ARG A 693 -27.42 25.00 -1.35
N SER A 694 -27.33 23.98 -2.19
CA SER A 694 -28.48 23.32 -2.79
C SER A 694 -28.57 21.87 -2.36
N GLU A 695 -29.72 21.26 -2.63
CA GLU A 695 -29.94 19.84 -2.40
C GLU A 695 -30.30 19.14 -3.70
N LYS A 696 -29.93 17.86 -3.78
CA LYS A 696 -30.35 16.97 -4.86
C LYS A 696 -30.87 15.68 -4.26
N ARG A 697 -32.07 15.30 -4.72
CA ARG A 697 -32.67 14.01 -4.42
C ARG A 697 -32.34 13.02 -5.52
N VAL A 698 -31.88 11.84 -5.12
CA VAL A 698 -31.63 10.67 -5.96
C VAL A 698 -32.39 9.47 -5.41
N LEU A 699 -32.71 8.51 -6.26
CA LEU A 699 -33.41 7.28 -5.91
C LEU A 699 -32.50 6.11 -6.25
N LEU A 700 -32.40 5.15 -5.34
CA LEU A 700 -31.69 3.88 -5.51
C LEU A 700 -32.66 2.76 -5.15
N ASP A 701 -32.75 1.75 -5.98
CA ASP A 701 -33.75 0.70 -5.78
C ASP A 701 -33.25 -0.42 -4.85
N LEU A 702 -34.14 -0.90 -4.00
CA LEU A 702 -33.94 -2.11 -3.21
C LEU A 702 -35.18 -3.01 -3.25
N GLU A 703 -34.97 -4.32 -3.18
CA GLU A 703 -36.02 -5.31 -3.03
C GLU A 703 -36.13 -5.74 -1.56
N VAL A 704 -37.35 -5.73 -1.00
CA VAL A 704 -37.62 -6.15 0.39
C VAL A 704 -38.43 -7.44 0.42
N GLY A 705 -37.77 -8.53 0.81
CA GLY A 705 -38.35 -9.85 0.97
C GLY A 705 -39.02 -10.10 2.33
N PRO A 706 -39.73 -11.24 2.46
CA PRO A 706 -40.30 -11.67 3.72
C PRO A 706 -39.20 -11.96 4.75
N GLY A 707 -39.40 -11.49 5.99
CA GLY A 707 -38.40 -11.62 7.06
C GLY A 707 -37.39 -10.47 7.11
N ALA A 708 -37.56 -9.42 6.30
CA ALA A 708 -36.75 -8.22 6.40
C ALA A 708 -36.88 -7.60 7.81
N PRO A 709 -35.75 -7.12 8.39
CA PRO A 709 -35.79 -6.45 9.68
C PRO A 709 -36.60 -5.14 9.58
N ALA A 710 -37.06 -4.62 10.72
CA ALA A 710 -37.78 -3.35 10.76
C ALA A 710 -36.92 -2.16 10.26
N ALA A 711 -35.61 -2.25 10.41
CA ALA A 711 -34.63 -1.31 9.88
C ALA A 711 -33.42 -2.07 9.31
N VAL A 712 -32.84 -1.53 8.26
CA VAL A 712 -31.79 -2.15 7.46
C VAL A 712 -30.48 -1.40 7.71
N PRO A 713 -29.44 -2.04 8.28
CA PRO A 713 -28.13 -1.42 8.37
C PRO A 713 -27.52 -1.33 6.97
N LEU A 714 -27.09 -0.15 6.55
CA LEU A 714 -26.47 0.16 5.26
C LEU A 714 -25.24 1.05 5.52
N SER A 715 -24.43 1.29 4.49
CA SER A 715 -23.55 2.45 4.43
C SER A 715 -23.97 3.36 3.28
N VAL A 716 -23.78 4.66 3.44
CA VAL A 716 -23.94 5.65 2.37
C VAL A 716 -22.61 6.36 2.17
N ARG A 717 -22.05 6.24 0.96
CA ARG A 717 -20.83 6.94 0.58
C ARG A 717 -21.17 8.04 -0.40
N VAL A 718 -20.57 9.21 -0.24
CA VAL A 718 -20.63 10.30 -1.21
C VAL A 718 -19.22 10.69 -1.60
N GLU A 719 -18.96 10.78 -2.90
CA GLU A 719 -17.69 11.25 -3.47
C GLU A 719 -17.95 12.29 -4.56
N ASP A 720 -16.96 13.13 -4.87
CA ASP A 720 -17.01 14.05 -6.01
C ASP A 720 -15.69 14.04 -6.81
N ASP A 721 -15.73 14.64 -8.00
CA ASP A 721 -14.57 14.66 -8.92
C ASP A 721 -13.39 15.52 -8.38
N ASP A 722 -13.63 16.45 -7.47
CA ASP A 722 -12.69 17.49 -7.05
C ASP A 722 -11.96 17.18 -5.73
N HIS A 723 -12.57 16.35 -4.88
CA HIS A 723 -12.16 16.03 -3.52
C HIS A 723 -12.05 14.51 -3.30
N GLY A 724 -12.63 13.68 -4.17
CA GLY A 724 -12.72 12.23 -3.98
C GLY A 724 -13.81 11.88 -2.97
N GLU A 725 -13.57 10.90 -2.10
CA GLU A 725 -14.52 10.52 -1.05
C GLU A 725 -14.74 11.68 -0.06
N LEU A 726 -15.97 12.18 -0.01
CA LEU A 726 -16.40 13.24 0.90
C LEU A 726 -16.88 12.66 2.24
N LEU A 727 -17.56 11.51 2.19
CA LEU A 727 -18.04 10.77 3.37
C LEU A 727 -18.30 9.29 3.04
N ASP A 728 -18.19 8.42 4.04
CA ASP A 728 -18.70 7.03 4.05
C ASP A 728 -19.29 6.77 5.44
N TRP A 729 -20.63 6.75 5.52
CA TRP A 729 -21.36 6.77 6.78
C TRP A 729 -22.22 5.53 6.97
N PRO A 730 -22.15 4.86 8.14
CA PRO A 730 -23.11 3.82 8.47
C PRO A 730 -24.50 4.45 8.68
N VAL A 731 -25.56 3.73 8.32
CA VAL A 731 -26.95 4.16 8.53
C VAL A 731 -27.84 2.97 8.80
N THR A 732 -28.64 3.03 9.86
CA THR A 732 -29.72 2.06 10.09
C THR A 732 -31.02 2.64 9.58
N LEU A 733 -31.47 2.20 8.41
CA LEU A 733 -32.57 2.79 7.67
C LEU A 733 -33.91 2.07 7.95
N PRO A 734 -34.91 2.72 8.58
CA PRO A 734 -36.22 2.13 8.82
C PRO A 734 -37.00 1.85 7.53
N LEU A 735 -37.62 0.67 7.46
CA LEU A 735 -38.46 0.29 6.32
C LEU A 735 -39.91 0.79 6.43
N ASP A 736 -40.25 1.52 7.49
CA ASP A 736 -41.59 2.09 7.69
C ASP A 736 -41.80 3.46 7.02
N GLY A 737 -40.74 3.97 6.36
CA GLY A 737 -40.75 5.28 5.70
C GLY A 737 -40.33 6.44 6.62
N SER A 738 -39.89 6.18 7.84
CA SER A 738 -39.25 7.19 8.68
C SER A 738 -38.01 7.77 7.98
N THR A 739 -37.80 9.07 8.15
CA THR A 739 -36.62 9.76 7.59
C THR A 739 -35.47 9.70 8.59
N VAL A 740 -34.32 9.27 8.12
CA VAL A 740 -33.05 9.37 8.86
C VAL A 740 -32.29 10.57 8.31
N VAL A 741 -31.90 11.49 9.19
CA VAL A 741 -31.02 12.60 8.85
C VAL A 741 -29.64 12.25 9.36
N LEU A 742 -28.63 12.44 8.51
CA LEU A 742 -27.22 12.26 8.86
C LEU A 742 -26.51 13.58 8.59
N GLN A 743 -25.80 14.08 9.57
CA GLN A 743 -24.93 15.22 9.42
C GLN A 743 -23.76 15.01 10.37
N ALA A 744 -22.55 14.99 9.86
CA ALA A 744 -21.39 14.80 10.73
C ALA A 744 -21.27 15.94 11.76
N PRO A 745 -20.71 15.64 12.95
CA PRO A 745 -20.57 16.61 14.02
C PRO A 745 -19.69 17.77 13.57
N THR A 746 -20.07 19.00 13.89
CA THR A 746 -19.25 20.17 13.60
C THR A 746 -18.12 20.29 14.63
N LEU A 747 -16.88 20.42 14.16
CA LEU A 747 -15.71 20.64 15.00
C LEU A 747 -15.10 22.03 14.76
N GLU A 748 -15.18 22.87 15.78
CA GLU A 748 -14.49 24.14 15.88
C GLU A 748 -13.17 23.98 16.66
N ILE A 749 -12.09 24.44 16.04
CA ILE A 749 -10.76 24.49 16.67
C ILE A 749 -10.40 25.97 16.85
N GLY A 750 -10.00 26.34 18.07
CA GLY A 750 -9.51 27.68 18.38
C GLY A 750 -8.28 28.06 17.56
N PRO A 751 -7.81 29.31 17.65
CA PRO A 751 -6.65 29.75 16.88
C PRO A 751 -5.40 28.93 17.24
N VAL A 752 -4.82 28.26 16.24
CA VAL A 752 -3.57 27.50 16.37
C VAL A 752 -2.51 28.20 15.51
N PRO A 753 -1.34 28.56 16.07
CA PRO A 753 -0.25 29.10 15.26
C PRO A 753 0.29 28.02 14.32
N THR A 754 0.60 28.39 13.08
CA THR A 754 1.27 27.46 12.14
C THR A 754 2.73 27.19 12.53
N ARG A 755 3.32 28.07 13.35
CA ARG A 755 4.72 27.99 13.81
C ARG A 755 4.89 28.56 15.21
N MET A 756 5.70 27.92 16.05
CA MET A 756 6.10 28.42 17.38
C MET A 756 7.39 27.81 17.90
N ALA A 757 7.99 28.41 18.93
CA ALA A 757 9.06 27.76 19.68
C ALA A 757 8.54 26.49 20.38
N PRO A 758 9.37 25.42 20.51
CA PRO A 758 8.98 24.22 21.23
C PRO A 758 8.45 24.52 22.64
N GLY A 759 7.35 23.87 23.03
CA GLY A 759 6.67 24.16 24.29
C GLY A 759 5.24 23.65 24.36
N ARG A 760 4.51 24.03 25.41
CA ARG A 760 3.10 23.65 25.59
C ARG A 760 2.17 24.62 24.86
N LEU A 761 1.25 24.07 24.07
CA LEU A 761 0.22 24.79 23.33
C LEU A 761 -1.17 24.30 23.74
N PRO A 762 -1.96 25.08 24.51
CA PRO A 762 -3.36 24.75 24.74
C PRO A 762 -4.19 24.98 23.48
N ILE A 763 -5.01 24.01 23.08
CA ILE A 763 -5.89 24.11 21.91
C ILE A 763 -7.34 23.98 22.38
N SER A 764 -8.15 25.00 22.14
CA SER A 764 -9.58 24.96 22.46
C SER A 764 -10.31 24.18 21.37
N LEU A 765 -11.10 23.19 21.76
CA LEU A 765 -11.89 22.35 20.86
C LEU A 765 -13.36 22.41 21.29
N THR A 766 -14.25 22.58 20.32
CA THR A 766 -15.70 22.55 20.53
C THR A 766 -16.34 21.69 19.45
N ALA A 767 -16.89 20.56 19.87
CA ALA A 767 -17.71 19.69 19.03
C ALA A 767 -19.19 19.99 19.28
N ILE A 768 -19.98 20.10 18.20
CA ILE A 768 -21.42 20.32 18.25
C ILE A 768 -22.09 19.35 17.31
N ASP A 769 -23.14 18.70 17.78
CA ASP A 769 -23.92 17.75 16.99
C ASP A 769 -25.42 17.87 17.29
N ASP A 770 -26.28 17.60 16.32
CA ASP A 770 -27.73 17.65 16.52
C ASP A 770 -28.31 16.35 17.12
N HIS A 771 -27.62 15.23 16.94
CA HIS A 771 -28.00 13.92 17.48
C HIS A 771 -27.25 13.51 18.74
N GLY A 772 -26.11 14.14 19.03
CA GLY A 772 -25.33 13.94 20.25
C GLY A 772 -23.88 13.62 19.92
N VAL A 773 -22.95 14.26 20.63
CA VAL A 773 -21.54 13.88 20.54
C VAL A 773 -21.35 12.63 21.42
N GLN A 774 -20.82 11.55 20.85
CA GLN A 774 -20.46 10.33 21.58
C GLN A 774 -19.13 10.54 22.30
N ASP A 775 -18.10 10.95 21.56
CA ASP A 775 -16.81 11.33 22.12
C ASP A 775 -15.96 12.24 21.22
N VAL A 776 -14.89 12.76 21.81
CA VAL A 776 -13.83 13.51 21.11
C VAL A 776 -12.48 12.92 21.46
N VAL A 777 -11.73 12.46 20.46
CA VAL A 777 -10.36 11.95 20.58
C VAL A 777 -9.36 12.96 20.02
N VAL A 778 -8.27 13.23 20.74
CA VAL A 778 -7.17 14.08 20.27
C VAL A 778 -5.88 13.29 20.26
N THR A 779 -5.22 13.27 19.10
CA THR A 779 -3.91 12.63 18.91
C THR A 779 -2.86 13.62 18.41
N VAL A 780 -1.60 13.42 18.78
CA VAL A 780 -0.44 14.18 18.31
C VAL A 780 0.57 13.19 17.74
N ASN A 781 0.91 13.34 16.46
CA ASN A 781 1.82 12.43 15.75
C ASN A 781 1.40 10.95 15.90
N GLY A 782 0.08 10.70 15.88
CA GLY A 782 -0.52 9.36 16.04
C GLY A 782 -0.69 8.90 17.49
N ARG A 783 -0.17 9.62 18.49
CA ARG A 783 -0.34 9.26 19.90
C ARG A 783 -1.54 9.97 20.51
N LYS A 784 -2.44 9.23 21.16
CA LYS A 784 -3.57 9.81 21.91
C LYS A 784 -3.08 10.62 23.10
N ILE A 785 -3.60 11.85 23.24
CA ILE A 785 -3.25 12.77 24.34
C ILE A 785 -4.45 13.25 25.14
N ALA A 786 -5.65 13.18 24.58
CA ALA A 786 -6.89 13.55 25.27
C ALA A 786 -8.07 12.81 24.67
N TRP A 787 -9.07 12.59 25.52
CA TRP A 787 -10.36 12.04 25.18
C TRP A 787 -11.41 12.69 26.08
N SER A 788 -12.62 12.88 25.58
CA SER A 788 -13.77 13.23 26.41
C SER A 788 -14.97 12.46 25.92
N GLN A 789 -15.68 11.82 26.84
CA GLN A 789 -17.04 11.38 26.59
C GLN A 789 -17.91 12.60 26.28
N GLY A 790 -18.81 12.48 25.32
CA GLY A 790 -19.83 13.48 25.10
C GLY A 790 -20.99 13.34 26.08
N GLY A 791 -21.60 14.48 26.41
CA GLY A 791 -22.67 14.60 27.39
C GLY A 791 -23.99 15.12 26.81
N GLY A 792 -24.16 14.96 25.49
CA GLY A 792 -25.25 15.52 24.69
C GLY A 792 -24.73 16.21 23.43
N ASN A 793 -25.45 17.20 22.93
CA ASN A 793 -25.21 17.88 21.65
C ASN A 793 -23.93 18.75 21.57
N ARG A 794 -23.12 18.81 22.64
CA ARG A 794 -21.91 19.64 22.68
C ARG A 794 -20.85 19.02 23.59
N ALA A 795 -19.60 19.03 23.14
CA ALA A 795 -18.43 18.66 23.94
C ALA A 795 -17.34 19.72 23.79
N GLU A 796 -16.65 20.05 24.89
CA GLU A 796 -15.58 21.05 24.93
C GLU A 796 -14.33 20.46 25.59
N LEU A 797 -13.18 20.64 24.94
CA LEU A 797 -11.90 20.17 25.45
C LEU A 797 -10.84 21.27 25.31
N LEU A 798 -9.87 21.28 26.22
CA LEU A 798 -8.71 22.17 26.17
C LEU A 798 -7.40 21.36 26.35
N PRO A 799 -7.07 20.42 25.44
CA PRO A 799 -5.83 19.67 25.52
C PRO A 799 -4.60 20.58 25.45
N ALA A 800 -3.57 20.24 26.21
CA ALA A 800 -2.25 20.86 26.11
C ALA A 800 -1.33 20.00 25.24
N VAL A 801 -1.09 20.45 24.01
CA VAL A 801 -0.17 19.80 23.05
C VAL A 801 1.27 20.17 23.39
N GLU A 802 2.15 19.16 23.48
CA GLU A 802 3.59 19.38 23.56
C GLU A 802 4.18 19.49 22.15
N VAL A 803 4.49 20.73 21.74
CA VAL A 803 5.10 21.03 20.44
C VAL A 803 6.61 20.81 20.55
N ARG A 804 7.13 19.91 19.72
CA ARG A 804 8.56 19.60 19.59
C ARG A 804 9.13 20.23 18.33
N THR A 805 10.46 20.30 18.22
CA THR A 805 11.12 20.75 16.99
C THR A 805 10.66 19.92 15.78
N GLY A 806 10.39 20.59 14.67
CA GLY A 806 9.85 19.99 13.45
C GLY A 806 8.32 19.93 13.45
N GLU A 807 7.76 18.99 12.68
CA GLU A 807 6.31 18.88 12.50
C GLU A 807 5.60 18.24 13.71
N ASN A 808 4.51 18.86 14.13
CA ASN A 808 3.59 18.31 15.13
C ASN A 808 2.19 18.28 14.53
N ARG A 809 1.73 17.08 14.17
CA ARG A 809 0.42 16.84 13.59
C ARG A 809 -0.59 16.53 14.68
N VAL A 810 -1.47 17.50 14.96
CA VAL A 810 -2.59 17.36 15.88
C VAL A 810 -3.82 16.91 15.10
N VAL A 811 -4.38 15.77 15.46
CA VAL A 811 -5.58 15.24 14.80
C VAL A 811 -6.67 15.11 15.85
N THR A 812 -7.78 15.79 15.62
CA THR A 812 -8.97 15.69 16.45
C THR A 812 -10.04 14.93 15.68
N THR A 813 -10.59 13.90 16.31
CA THR A 813 -11.67 13.07 15.77
C THR A 813 -12.86 13.20 16.71
N VAL A 814 -14.03 13.48 16.17
CA VAL A 814 -15.30 13.53 16.90
C VAL A 814 -16.18 12.42 16.37
N HIS A 815 -16.73 11.61 17.27
CA HIS A 815 -17.74 10.61 16.94
C HIS A 815 -19.10 11.08 17.48
N ASP A 816 -20.16 10.88 16.73
CA ASP A 816 -21.53 11.13 17.18
C ASP A 816 -22.27 9.82 17.53
N ASP A 817 -23.44 9.93 18.12
CA ASP A 817 -24.27 8.78 18.55
C ASP A 817 -24.86 7.99 17.36
N GLN A 818 -24.71 8.48 16.12
CA GLN A 818 -25.12 7.80 14.90
C GLN A 818 -23.95 7.05 14.23
N GLY A 819 -22.74 7.11 14.81
CA GLY A 819 -21.51 6.51 14.28
C GLY A 819 -20.85 7.34 13.17
N LEU A 820 -21.27 8.59 12.96
CA LEU A 820 -20.62 9.51 12.03
C LEU A 820 -19.38 10.11 12.68
N THR A 821 -18.41 10.46 11.84
CA THR A 821 -17.12 10.95 12.31
C THR A 821 -16.72 12.23 11.60
N THR A 822 -16.29 13.22 12.37
CA THR A 822 -15.58 14.40 11.86
C THR A 822 -14.13 14.37 12.29
N ARG A 823 -13.21 14.45 11.33
CA ARG A 823 -11.77 14.45 11.59
C ARG A 823 -11.13 15.73 11.06
N ARG A 824 -10.43 16.48 11.92
CA ARG A 824 -9.63 17.64 11.51
C ARG A 824 -8.18 17.48 11.92
N THR A 825 -7.28 17.86 11.02
CA THR A 825 -5.84 17.84 11.25
C THR A 825 -5.31 19.26 11.28
N VAL A 826 -4.63 19.65 12.34
CA VAL A 826 -3.88 20.90 12.43
C VAL A 826 -2.40 20.57 12.56
N VAL A 827 -1.55 21.31 11.86
CA VAL A 827 -0.10 21.12 11.89
C VAL A 827 0.56 22.35 12.47
N VAL A 828 1.44 22.14 13.46
CA VAL A 828 2.26 23.18 14.10
C VAL A 828 3.73 22.85 13.90
N PHE A 829 4.48 23.76 13.28
CA PHE A 829 5.92 23.62 13.13
C PHE A 829 6.64 24.19 14.37
N GLY A 830 7.37 23.34 15.08
CA GLY A 830 8.22 23.74 16.20
C GLY A 830 9.60 24.17 15.73
N ASP A 831 10.04 25.35 16.16
CA ASP A 831 11.35 25.89 15.78
C ASP A 831 12.51 24.97 16.17
N GLY A 832 13.48 24.84 15.25
CA GLY A 832 14.79 24.28 15.56
C GLY A 832 15.65 25.32 16.26
N PRO A 833 16.75 24.91 16.92
CA PRO A 833 17.78 25.87 17.33
C PRO A 833 18.24 26.61 16.06
N GLU A 834 18.21 27.94 16.09
CA GLU A 834 18.73 28.75 15.00
C GLU A 834 20.15 28.27 14.72
N THR A 835 20.37 27.62 13.57
CA THR A 835 21.70 27.55 13.00
C THR A 835 22.04 28.97 12.67
N VAL A 836 22.75 29.64 13.57
CA VAL A 836 23.45 30.88 13.29
C VAL A 836 24.19 30.63 11.99
N SER A 837 23.69 31.19 10.89
CA SER A 837 24.48 31.32 9.69
C SER A 837 25.72 32.06 10.16
N ALA A 838 26.87 31.40 10.11
CA ALA A 838 28.12 32.12 10.14
C ALA A 838 28.08 33.02 8.90
N GLU A 839 27.63 34.26 9.08
CA GLU A 839 27.83 35.33 8.10
C GLU A 839 29.34 35.62 8.01
N PRO A 840 29.76 36.14 6.85
CA PRO A 840 30.16 35.42 5.66
C PRO A 840 31.62 34.89 5.69
#